data_AF-A0A973TZ24-F1
#
_entry.id   AF-A0A973TZ24-F1
#
_cell.length_a   1.000
_cell.length_b   1.000
_cell.length_c   1.000
_cell.angle_alpha   90.00
_cell.angle_beta   90.00
_cell.angle_gamma   90.00
#
_symmetry.space_group_name_H-M   'P 1'
#
loop_
_entity.id
_entity.type
_entity.pdbx_description
1 polymer ?
#
loop_
_entity_poly.entity_id
_entity_poly.type
_entity_poly.pdbx_seq_one_letter_code
_entity_poly.pdbx_strand_id
1 'polypeptide(L)'
;MTTTPLEIPDVSRRVHLECDVLVIGGGTAGSMAAITAAEHGRDVLLLEKAHVRHSGALAMGMDGVNNAVIPGKATPEDYVAEITKANDGIVDQRTVMQTATRGFAMVQRLERYGVKFEKDSYGDYHVRQVHRSGSYVLPMPEGKDVKKVLYRVMRERRMRERIRIENRVMPVRVLVSEGRAVGAAGFNTRTGEFVTVSAGSVILATGASGRLGLPASGYLYGTYENPTNAGDGYSMAYHAGAELSGIECFQINPLIKDYNGPACAYVGNPFGAYQVNRLGERFVDCDYWSGQMMAEVAREIASPRGPVYLKVTHLPEESIAALEGILHTTERPTRGTFHAGRGHDYRTHDIEMHISEIGLCGGHSASGVWVDENGATTVPGLYAAGDLACVPHNYMIGAFVFGDLAGAHASRHGVRPGPLPEDQVAAAHELVYRPLRHPDGPPQPQVEYKLRRFVNDYVAPPKTGAKLHVALEAFARMEGEIAAMGARTPHELMRCAEVTFIRDCAEMAAQASLMRTESRWGLYHERLDVPERDDETWFHHLNLRKGDTGRMEFVKRPVHPYLVPVDGVEHRPGRVEYLGSLSVRAAEVAGVRQASGAAGSPRLLELVALAEEQPDLAALEPYLGDDDPAVRRAAVATLTEVVPAGFEFALV
;
A
#
# COMPACT_ATOMS: atom_id res chain seq x y z
N MET A 1 4.73 -15.08 35.73
CA MET A 1 6.17 -15.04 35.38
C MET A 1 6.58 -13.58 35.34
N THR A 2 7.36 -13.13 36.32
CA THR A 2 7.95 -11.79 36.36
C THR A 2 9.01 -11.70 35.26
N THR A 3 8.61 -11.26 34.08
CA THR A 3 9.53 -10.95 32.97
C THR A 3 10.35 -9.73 33.36
N THR A 4 11.66 -9.89 33.47
CA THR A 4 12.61 -8.78 33.56
C THR A 4 12.27 -7.76 32.45
N PRO A 5 12.16 -6.46 32.78
CA PRO A 5 11.90 -5.42 31.78
C PRO A 5 12.95 -5.48 30.68
N LEU A 6 12.53 -5.29 29.42
CA LEU A 6 13.47 -5.20 28.31
C LEU A 6 14.29 -3.91 28.46
N GLU A 7 15.60 -4.04 28.60
CA GLU A 7 16.52 -2.91 28.67
C GLU A 7 16.96 -2.49 27.25
N ILE A 8 17.24 -1.20 27.07
CA ILE A 8 17.81 -0.67 25.83
C ILE A 8 19.25 -1.22 25.71
N PRO A 9 19.57 -2.05 24.71
CA PRO A 9 20.91 -2.59 24.57
C PRO A 9 21.89 -1.49 24.15
N ASP A 10 23.12 -1.52 24.66
CA ASP A 10 24.19 -0.64 24.18
C ASP A 10 24.47 -0.90 22.69
N VAL A 11 24.60 0.15 21.88
CA VAL A 11 24.82 0.04 20.43
C VAL A 11 26.11 -0.72 20.08
N SER A 12 27.11 -0.72 20.96
CA SER A 12 28.36 -1.48 20.80
C SER A 12 28.17 -2.99 20.95
N ARG A 13 27.08 -3.43 21.60
CA ARG A 13 26.73 -4.86 21.77
C ARG A 13 25.87 -5.41 20.62
N ARG A 14 25.75 -4.67 19.52
CA ARG A 14 25.01 -5.09 18.33
C ARG A 14 25.54 -6.41 17.78
N VAL A 15 24.63 -7.25 17.29
CA VAL A 15 24.98 -8.40 16.47
C VAL A 15 25.36 -7.88 15.09
N HIS A 16 26.61 -8.10 14.69
CA HIS A 16 27.10 -7.72 13.38
C HIS A 16 27.17 -8.93 12.44
N LEU A 17 26.59 -8.79 11.25
CA LEU A 17 26.58 -9.78 10.19
C LEU A 17 27.19 -9.19 8.91
N GLU A 18 27.70 -10.06 8.05
CA GLU A 18 28.31 -9.68 6.77
C GLU A 18 27.87 -10.65 5.67
N CYS A 19 27.68 -10.14 4.45
CA CYS A 19 27.36 -10.94 3.27
C CYS A 19 27.69 -10.18 1.96
N ASP A 20 27.81 -10.90 0.83
CA ASP A 20 27.96 -10.24 -0.48
C ASP A 20 26.65 -9.56 -0.91
N VAL A 21 25.53 -10.26 -0.71
CA VAL A 21 24.19 -9.82 -1.11
C VAL A 21 23.23 -9.96 0.07
N LEU A 22 22.74 -8.83 0.55
CA LEU A 22 21.68 -8.77 1.56
C LEU A 22 20.33 -8.71 0.86
N VAL A 23 19.46 -9.68 1.13
CA VAL A 23 18.07 -9.67 0.68
C VAL A 23 17.16 -9.40 1.89
N ILE A 24 16.36 -8.35 1.80
CA ILE A 24 15.41 -7.96 2.86
C ILE A 24 13.99 -8.24 2.37
N GLY A 25 13.34 -9.22 3.00
CA GLY A 25 12.02 -9.71 2.62
C GLY A 25 12.11 -11.11 2.00
N GLY A 26 11.49 -12.07 2.67
CA GLY A 26 11.44 -13.48 2.32
C GLY A 26 10.21 -13.88 1.50
N GLY A 27 9.57 -12.93 0.79
CA GLY A 27 8.47 -13.18 -0.15
C GLY A 27 8.90 -13.98 -1.39
N THR A 28 8.11 -13.98 -2.46
CA THR A 28 8.45 -14.67 -3.73
C THR A 28 9.67 -14.03 -4.39
N ALA A 29 9.65 -12.72 -4.57
CA ALA A 29 10.75 -11.95 -5.16
C ALA A 29 12.06 -12.14 -4.39
N GLY A 30 12.06 -11.96 -3.07
CA GLY A 30 13.26 -12.12 -2.26
C GLY A 30 13.77 -13.55 -2.18
N SER A 31 12.88 -14.55 -2.16
CA SER A 31 13.32 -15.96 -2.26
C SER A 31 14.01 -16.24 -3.60
N MET A 32 13.47 -15.71 -4.71
CA MET A 32 14.07 -15.88 -6.03
C MET A 32 15.39 -15.11 -6.17
N ALA A 33 15.47 -13.90 -5.63
CA ALA A 33 16.70 -13.12 -5.57
C ALA A 33 17.80 -13.85 -4.80
N ALA A 34 17.47 -14.41 -3.63
CA ALA A 34 18.42 -15.16 -2.82
C ALA A 34 18.90 -16.45 -3.52
N ILE A 35 17.99 -17.21 -4.14
CA ILE A 35 18.34 -18.40 -4.93
C ILE A 35 19.27 -18.00 -6.09
N THR A 36 18.92 -16.97 -6.83
CA THR A 36 19.66 -16.55 -8.02
C THR A 36 21.04 -16.00 -7.67
N ALA A 37 21.16 -15.20 -6.61
CA ALA A 37 22.45 -14.71 -6.14
C ALA A 37 23.37 -15.85 -5.68
N ALA A 38 22.83 -16.84 -4.97
CA ALA A 38 23.57 -18.04 -4.58
C ALA A 38 23.98 -18.90 -5.79
N GLU A 39 23.15 -19.01 -6.83
CA GLU A 39 23.50 -19.66 -8.09
C GLU A 39 24.64 -18.95 -8.84
N HIS A 40 24.76 -17.64 -8.66
CA HIS A 40 25.91 -16.85 -9.13
C HIS A 40 27.11 -16.89 -8.17
N GLY A 41 27.09 -17.77 -7.17
CA GLY A 41 28.22 -18.03 -6.29
C GLY A 41 28.45 -16.98 -5.20
N ARG A 42 27.42 -16.20 -4.85
CA ARG A 42 27.49 -15.18 -3.77
C ARG A 42 27.06 -15.73 -2.43
N ASP A 43 27.63 -15.16 -1.37
CA ASP A 43 27.20 -15.40 0.00
C ASP A 43 26.03 -14.47 0.34
N VAL A 44 24.87 -15.06 0.61
CA VAL A 44 23.59 -14.37 0.72
C VAL A 44 23.08 -14.42 2.15
N LEU A 45 22.69 -13.26 2.67
CA LEU A 45 21.89 -13.16 3.89
C LEU A 45 20.46 -12.75 3.52
N LEU A 46 19.50 -13.62 3.81
CA LEU A 46 18.07 -13.35 3.66
C LEU A 46 17.46 -13.02 5.02
N LEU A 47 17.07 -11.76 5.22
CA LEU A 47 16.36 -11.30 6.41
C LEU A 47 14.85 -11.32 6.18
N GLU A 48 14.10 -11.86 7.12
CA GLU A 48 12.64 -11.88 7.09
C GLU A 48 12.08 -11.59 8.48
N LYS A 49 11.23 -10.56 8.62
CA LYS A 49 10.65 -10.18 9.92
C LYS A 49 9.62 -11.19 10.44
N ALA A 50 8.98 -11.92 9.55
CA ALA A 50 8.08 -13.02 9.85
C ALA A 50 8.82 -14.36 9.74
N HIS A 51 8.38 -15.22 8.82
CA HIS A 51 9.03 -16.49 8.55
C HIS A 51 9.01 -16.79 7.05
N VAL A 52 10.16 -17.06 6.43
CA VAL A 52 10.32 -17.19 4.97
C VAL A 52 9.38 -18.23 4.32
N ARG A 53 8.97 -19.27 5.08
CA ARG A 53 8.01 -20.29 4.60
C ARG A 53 6.57 -19.78 4.44
N HIS A 54 6.20 -18.72 5.18
CA HIS A 54 4.82 -18.24 5.34
C HIS A 54 4.77 -16.71 5.43
N SER A 55 5.57 -16.02 4.61
CA SER A 55 5.66 -14.55 4.57
C SER A 55 5.49 -14.02 3.15
N GLY A 56 5.33 -12.70 3.03
CA GLY A 56 4.96 -12.02 1.80
C GLY A 56 3.48 -12.16 1.45
N ALA A 57 3.09 -11.56 0.32
CA ALA A 57 1.71 -11.59 -0.19
C ALA A 57 1.20 -13.02 -0.46
N LEU A 58 2.12 -13.95 -0.81
CA LEU A 58 1.83 -15.36 -1.10
C LEU A 58 2.06 -16.30 0.10
N ALA A 59 1.91 -15.82 1.34
CA ALA A 59 2.16 -16.63 2.54
C ALA A 59 1.38 -17.95 2.59
N MET A 60 0.16 -17.97 2.03
CA MET A 60 -0.72 -19.14 1.93
C MET A 60 -0.80 -19.75 0.53
N GLY A 61 0.00 -19.24 -0.41
CA GLY A 61 -0.01 -19.61 -1.83
C GLY A 61 -0.86 -18.68 -2.70
N MET A 62 -1.09 -19.11 -3.93
CA MET A 62 -1.86 -18.43 -4.97
C MET A 62 -2.41 -19.46 -5.96
N ASP A 63 -3.64 -19.30 -6.39
CA ASP A 63 -4.35 -20.27 -7.25
C ASP A 63 -3.96 -20.25 -8.74
N GLY A 64 -3.25 -19.22 -9.20
CA GLY A 64 -2.76 -19.13 -10.57
C GLY A 64 -1.83 -17.96 -10.83
N VAL A 65 -1.17 -17.98 -11.99
CA VAL A 65 -0.40 -16.83 -12.50
C VAL A 65 -1.34 -15.96 -13.33
N ASN A 66 -1.59 -14.72 -12.90
CA ASN A 66 -2.57 -13.85 -13.55
C ASN A 66 -2.20 -13.46 -14.99
N ASN A 67 -0.91 -13.23 -15.23
CA ASN A 67 -0.39 -12.64 -16.46
C ASN A 67 0.74 -13.49 -17.08
N ALA A 68 0.47 -14.77 -17.35
CA ALA A 68 1.43 -15.65 -17.99
C ALA A 68 1.41 -15.47 -19.52
N VAL A 69 2.49 -14.91 -20.08
CA VAL A 69 2.70 -14.88 -21.53
C VAL A 69 3.22 -16.24 -21.97
N ILE A 70 2.34 -17.06 -22.56
CA ILE A 70 2.67 -18.41 -23.06
C ILE A 70 2.78 -18.38 -24.59
N PRO A 71 3.89 -18.86 -25.18
CA PRO A 71 4.04 -18.95 -26.63
C PRO A 71 2.87 -19.65 -27.31
N GLY A 72 2.34 -19.07 -28.38
CA GLY A 72 1.17 -19.57 -29.11
C GLY A 72 -0.19 -19.21 -28.51
N LYS A 73 -0.22 -18.58 -27.32
CA LYS A 73 -1.45 -18.07 -26.68
C LYS A 73 -1.49 -16.55 -26.58
N ALA A 74 -0.35 -15.92 -26.31
CA ALA A 74 -0.17 -14.47 -26.30
C ALA A 74 1.29 -14.10 -26.61
N THR A 75 1.53 -12.86 -27.05
CA THR A 75 2.88 -12.33 -27.28
C THR A 75 3.32 -11.38 -26.15
N PRO A 76 4.63 -11.18 -25.94
CA PRO A 76 5.13 -10.14 -25.03
C PRO A 76 4.60 -8.75 -25.38
N GLU A 77 4.47 -8.44 -26.68
CA GLU A 77 3.98 -7.17 -27.19
C GLU A 77 2.51 -6.93 -26.82
N ASP A 78 1.65 -7.95 -26.93
CA ASP A 78 0.25 -7.86 -26.50
C ASP A 78 0.15 -7.48 -25.02
N TYR A 79 0.92 -8.16 -24.17
CA TYR A 79 0.96 -7.89 -22.73
C TYR A 79 1.43 -6.47 -22.41
N VAL A 80 2.51 -6.01 -23.06
CA VAL A 80 3.04 -4.66 -22.87
C VAL A 80 2.03 -3.60 -23.34
N ALA A 81 1.36 -3.84 -24.47
CA ALA A 81 0.34 -2.92 -24.99
C ALA A 81 -0.84 -2.79 -24.01
N GLU A 82 -1.34 -3.90 -23.47
CA GLU A 82 -2.47 -3.89 -22.53
C GLU A 82 -2.12 -3.18 -21.21
N ILE A 83 -0.92 -3.39 -20.66
CA ILE A 83 -0.48 -2.67 -19.46
C ILE A 83 -0.30 -1.19 -19.73
N THR A 84 0.20 -0.83 -20.91
CA THR A 84 0.35 0.58 -21.32
C THR A 84 -1.00 1.27 -21.36
N LYS A 85 -2.03 0.62 -21.92
CA LYS A 85 -3.42 1.15 -21.92
C LYS A 85 -3.97 1.25 -20.50
N ALA A 86 -3.79 0.21 -19.68
CA ALA A 86 -4.29 0.19 -18.30
C ALA A 86 -3.70 1.28 -17.40
N ASN A 87 -2.54 1.84 -17.78
CA ASN A 87 -1.84 2.90 -17.07
C ASN A 87 -1.88 4.25 -17.80
N ASP A 88 -2.86 4.46 -18.70
CA ASP A 88 -3.06 5.71 -19.45
C ASP A 88 -1.78 6.21 -20.14
N GLY A 89 -0.93 5.28 -20.62
CA GLY A 89 0.35 5.57 -21.29
C GLY A 89 1.54 5.89 -20.38
N ILE A 90 1.35 6.14 -19.09
CA ILE A 90 2.46 6.48 -18.17
C ILE A 90 3.06 5.19 -17.62
N VAL A 91 3.97 4.60 -18.38
CA VAL A 91 4.66 3.34 -18.03
C VAL A 91 6.07 3.31 -18.60
N ASP A 92 7.02 2.70 -17.87
CA ASP A 92 8.30 2.30 -18.46
C ASP A 92 8.14 0.92 -19.12
N GLN A 93 7.92 0.90 -20.42
CA GLN A 93 7.76 -0.36 -21.15
C GLN A 93 8.98 -1.28 -21.07
N ARG A 94 10.19 -0.77 -20.76
CA ARG A 94 11.39 -1.60 -20.64
C ARG A 94 11.29 -2.55 -19.46
N THR A 95 10.73 -2.11 -18.33
CA THR A 95 10.55 -2.94 -17.13
C THR A 95 9.42 -3.94 -17.33
N VAL A 96 8.30 -3.52 -17.93
CA VAL A 96 7.17 -4.41 -18.26
C VAL A 96 7.58 -5.49 -19.26
N MET A 97 8.38 -5.14 -20.26
CA MET A 97 8.92 -6.07 -21.27
C MET A 97 9.79 -7.17 -20.65
N GLN A 98 10.50 -6.91 -19.55
CA GLN A 98 11.25 -7.95 -18.84
C GLN A 98 10.31 -9.05 -18.31
N THR A 99 9.20 -8.67 -17.68
CA THR A 99 8.18 -9.63 -17.20
C THR A 99 7.58 -10.40 -18.36
N ALA A 100 7.24 -9.70 -19.44
CA ALA A 100 6.63 -10.27 -20.64
C ALA A 100 7.50 -11.35 -21.30
N THR A 101 8.78 -11.03 -21.49
CA THR A 101 9.73 -11.89 -22.22
C THR A 101 10.30 -13.02 -21.35
N ARG A 102 10.52 -12.78 -20.06
CA ARG A 102 11.12 -13.78 -19.15
C ARG A 102 10.09 -14.62 -18.42
N GLY A 103 8.83 -14.21 -18.40
CA GLY A 103 7.76 -14.88 -17.67
C GLY A 103 7.66 -16.37 -18.01
N PHE A 104 7.69 -16.73 -19.29
CA PHE A 104 7.61 -18.13 -19.71
C PHE A 104 8.77 -18.99 -19.19
N ALA A 105 10.01 -18.51 -19.34
CA ALA A 105 11.19 -19.21 -18.81
C ALA A 105 11.15 -19.34 -17.28
N MET A 106 10.55 -18.35 -16.60
CA MET A 106 10.32 -18.39 -15.16
C MET A 106 9.28 -19.43 -14.77
N VAL A 107 8.16 -19.56 -15.50
CA VAL A 107 7.18 -20.64 -15.31
C VAL A 107 7.86 -22.01 -15.41
N GLN A 108 8.66 -22.22 -16.46
CA GLN A 108 9.43 -23.46 -16.62
C GLN A 108 10.43 -23.70 -15.48
N ARG A 109 11.05 -22.64 -14.94
CA ARG A 109 11.96 -22.73 -13.79
C ARG A 109 11.22 -23.13 -12.52
N LEU A 110 10.05 -22.54 -12.26
CA LEU A 110 9.20 -22.90 -11.13
C LEU A 110 8.71 -24.35 -11.23
N GLU A 111 8.37 -24.81 -12.44
CA GLU A 111 8.00 -26.20 -12.69
C GLU A 111 9.15 -27.16 -12.33
N ARG A 112 10.40 -26.83 -12.71
CA ARG A 112 11.59 -27.61 -12.31
C ARG A 112 11.80 -27.65 -10.79
N TYR A 113 11.40 -26.63 -10.05
CA TYR A 113 11.44 -26.64 -8.58
C TYR A 113 10.33 -27.50 -7.97
N GLY A 114 9.32 -27.86 -8.75
CA GLY A 114 8.18 -28.69 -8.34
C GLY A 114 6.90 -27.91 -8.12
N VAL A 115 6.76 -26.69 -8.67
CA VAL A 115 5.47 -26.00 -8.77
C VAL A 115 4.65 -26.65 -9.88
N LYS A 116 3.37 -26.93 -9.63
CA LYS A 116 2.48 -27.54 -10.63
C LYS A 116 1.63 -26.48 -11.31
N PHE A 117 1.59 -26.55 -12.64
CA PHE A 117 0.73 -25.74 -13.49
C PHE A 117 -0.25 -26.64 -14.22
N GLU A 118 -1.47 -26.15 -14.44
CA GLU A 118 -2.49 -26.89 -15.19
C GLU A 118 -2.08 -27.07 -16.66
N LYS A 119 -2.29 -28.28 -17.17
CA LYS A 119 -2.01 -28.68 -18.56
C LYS A 119 -3.21 -29.38 -19.16
N ASP A 120 -3.39 -29.23 -20.47
CA ASP A 120 -4.44 -29.91 -21.23
C ASP A 120 -4.09 -31.39 -21.51
N SER A 121 -4.96 -32.09 -22.23
CA SER A 121 -4.77 -33.50 -22.59
C SER A 121 -3.55 -33.75 -23.49
N TYR A 122 -3.01 -32.72 -24.13
CA TYR A 122 -1.83 -32.79 -24.99
C TYR A 122 -0.53 -32.43 -24.25
N GLY A 123 -0.63 -31.98 -23.00
CA GLY A 123 0.49 -31.59 -22.16
C GLY A 123 0.91 -30.12 -22.32
N ASP A 124 0.12 -29.32 -23.03
CA ASP A 124 0.34 -27.87 -23.19
C ASP A 124 -0.25 -27.11 -22.00
N TYR A 125 0.32 -25.95 -21.66
CA TYR A 125 -0.18 -25.13 -20.56
C TYR A 125 -1.60 -24.64 -20.83
N HIS A 126 -2.50 -24.95 -19.90
CA HIS A 126 -3.91 -24.59 -20.02
C HIS A 126 -4.17 -23.21 -19.41
N VAL A 127 -4.15 -22.18 -20.26
CA VAL A 127 -4.45 -20.79 -19.88
C VAL A 127 -5.95 -20.50 -20.02
N ARG A 128 -6.52 -19.81 -19.03
CA ARG A 128 -7.93 -19.37 -19.04
C ARG A 128 -8.05 -17.98 -19.63
N GLN A 129 -9.11 -17.79 -20.42
CA GLN A 129 -9.51 -16.47 -20.90
C GLN A 129 -10.25 -15.74 -19.80
N VAL A 130 -9.68 -14.63 -19.34
CA VAL A 130 -10.27 -13.80 -18.27
C VAL A 130 -10.41 -12.35 -18.72
N HIS A 131 -9.83 -12.01 -19.87
CA HIS A 131 -9.94 -10.71 -20.51
C HIS A 131 -10.38 -10.89 -21.98
N ARG A 132 -11.08 -9.89 -22.55
CA ARG A 132 -11.48 -9.92 -23.97
C ARG A 132 -10.28 -9.99 -24.93
N SER A 133 -9.14 -9.41 -24.54
CA SER A 133 -7.92 -9.33 -25.37
C SER A 133 -6.93 -10.50 -25.20
N GLY A 134 -7.21 -11.52 -24.38
CA GLY A 134 -6.35 -12.71 -24.34
C GLY A 134 -6.54 -13.67 -23.17
N SER A 135 -5.86 -14.81 -23.27
CA SER A 135 -5.83 -15.88 -22.25
C SER A 135 -4.51 -15.86 -21.50
N TYR A 136 -4.52 -15.31 -20.29
CA TYR A 136 -3.32 -15.02 -19.52
C TYR A 136 -3.23 -15.75 -18.18
N VAL A 137 -4.35 -16.27 -17.66
CA VAL A 137 -4.38 -16.89 -16.34
C VAL A 137 -3.98 -18.34 -16.42
N LEU A 138 -2.85 -18.71 -15.83
CA LEU A 138 -2.37 -20.09 -15.76
C LEU A 138 -2.64 -20.67 -14.36
N PRO A 139 -3.62 -21.58 -14.20
CA PRO A 139 -3.96 -22.14 -12.90
C PRO A 139 -2.83 -22.98 -12.29
N MET A 140 -2.80 -23.02 -10.96
CA MET A 140 -1.81 -23.70 -10.13
C MET A 140 -2.51 -24.62 -9.12
N PRO A 141 -2.81 -25.87 -9.48
CA PRO A 141 -3.59 -26.79 -8.63
C PRO A 141 -3.01 -27.03 -7.23
N GLU A 142 -1.69 -26.88 -7.06
CA GLU A 142 -0.98 -27.01 -5.77
C GLU A 142 -0.32 -25.69 -5.34
N GLY A 143 -0.91 -24.57 -5.73
CA GLY A 143 -0.37 -23.23 -5.51
C GLY A 143 -0.14 -22.85 -4.04
N LYS A 144 -0.85 -23.49 -3.10
CA LYS A 144 -0.63 -23.38 -1.65
C LYS A 144 0.79 -23.74 -1.19
N ASP A 145 1.52 -24.54 -1.97
CA ASP A 145 2.82 -25.07 -1.58
C ASP A 145 4.01 -24.33 -2.22
N VAL A 146 3.78 -23.31 -3.05
CA VAL A 146 4.85 -22.55 -3.76
C VAL A 146 5.94 -22.06 -2.80
N LYS A 147 5.57 -21.48 -1.66
CA LYS A 147 6.55 -21.00 -0.67
C LYS A 147 7.33 -22.14 -0.01
N LYS A 148 6.73 -23.31 0.18
CA LYS A 148 7.41 -24.50 0.69
C LYS A 148 8.37 -25.07 -0.35
N VAL A 149 7.98 -25.05 -1.63
CA VAL A 149 8.83 -25.44 -2.76
C VAL A 149 10.09 -24.58 -2.80
N LEU A 150 9.95 -23.25 -2.80
CA LEU A 150 11.09 -22.32 -2.81
C LEU A 150 11.97 -22.50 -1.56
N TYR A 151 11.36 -22.69 -0.39
CA TYR A 151 12.10 -22.95 0.83
C TYR A 151 12.93 -24.24 0.73
N ARG A 152 12.37 -25.32 0.17
CA ARG A 152 13.09 -26.57 -0.07
C ARG A 152 14.30 -26.36 -0.99
N VAL A 153 14.14 -25.59 -2.07
CA VAL A 153 15.26 -25.22 -2.97
C VAL A 153 16.36 -24.49 -2.19
N MET A 154 16.01 -23.48 -1.39
CA MET A 154 16.98 -22.75 -0.54
C MET A 154 17.63 -23.61 0.55
N ARG A 155 17.10 -24.80 0.85
CA ARG A 155 17.65 -25.76 1.82
C ARG A 155 18.40 -26.93 1.17
N GLU A 156 18.40 -27.04 -0.15
CA GLU A 156 19.27 -27.98 -0.88
C GLU A 156 20.73 -27.78 -0.47
N ARG A 157 21.52 -28.85 -0.44
CA ARG A 157 22.92 -28.79 0.03
C ARG A 157 23.73 -27.70 -0.68
N ARG A 158 23.61 -27.60 -2.01
CA ARG A 158 24.31 -26.59 -2.82
C ARG A 158 23.92 -25.15 -2.48
N MET A 159 22.69 -24.92 -1.99
CA MET A 159 22.14 -23.60 -1.69
C MET A 159 22.35 -23.21 -0.23
N ARG A 160 22.15 -24.15 0.70
CA ARG A 160 22.22 -23.87 2.14
C ARG A 160 23.60 -23.44 2.62
N GLU A 161 24.65 -23.80 1.88
CA GLU A 161 26.04 -23.38 2.14
C GLU A 161 26.27 -21.91 1.79
N ARG A 162 25.43 -21.32 0.92
CA ARG A 162 25.52 -19.92 0.48
C ARG A 162 24.40 -19.02 1.00
N ILE A 163 23.25 -19.58 1.36
CA ILE A 163 22.07 -18.81 1.82
C ILE A 163 21.87 -18.99 3.31
N ARG A 164 22.24 -17.95 4.08
CA ARG A 164 21.85 -17.80 5.48
C ARG A 164 20.48 -17.13 5.55
N ILE A 165 19.55 -17.73 6.29
CA ILE A 165 18.20 -17.18 6.50
C ILE A 165 18.05 -16.80 7.96
N GLU A 166 17.77 -15.53 8.24
CA GLU A 166 17.46 -15.04 9.58
C GLU A 166 16.00 -14.60 9.63
N ASN A 167 15.18 -15.43 10.25
CA ASN A 167 13.78 -15.10 10.50
C ASN A 167 13.67 -14.24 11.76
N ARG A 168 12.60 -13.46 11.86
CA ARG A 168 12.33 -12.55 12.98
C ARG A 168 13.34 -11.40 13.08
N VAL A 169 14.01 -11.02 12.00
CA VAL A 169 14.83 -9.81 11.95
C VAL A 169 14.11 -8.78 11.08
N MET A 170 13.81 -7.61 11.66
CA MET A 170 13.18 -6.51 10.95
C MET A 170 14.19 -5.36 10.76
N PRO A 171 14.73 -5.20 9.54
CA PRO A 171 15.42 -3.98 9.16
C PRO A 171 14.50 -2.77 9.26
N VAL A 172 15.05 -1.66 9.74
CA VAL A 172 14.36 -0.37 9.86
C VAL A 172 14.99 0.73 9.01
N ARG A 173 16.26 0.54 8.60
CA ARG A 173 17.00 1.45 7.73
C ARG A 173 17.94 0.67 6.80
N VAL A 174 18.02 1.12 5.55
CA VAL A 174 19.17 0.85 4.68
C VAL A 174 20.23 1.89 5.00
N LEU A 175 21.48 1.45 5.14
CA LEU A 175 22.62 2.31 5.45
C LEU A 175 23.31 2.72 4.16
N VAL A 176 23.61 4.02 4.03
CA VAL A 176 24.19 4.61 2.82
C VAL A 176 25.50 5.31 3.15
N SER A 177 26.55 5.02 2.40
CA SER A 177 27.85 5.70 2.51
C SER A 177 28.30 6.13 1.12
N GLU A 178 28.76 7.37 0.98
CA GLU A 178 29.16 7.95 -0.31
C GLU A 178 28.09 7.79 -1.41
N GLY A 179 26.81 7.93 -1.03
CA GLY A 179 25.67 7.77 -1.94
C GLY A 179 25.34 6.34 -2.35
N ARG A 180 26.07 5.32 -1.85
CA ARG A 180 25.84 3.90 -2.13
C ARG A 180 25.22 3.18 -0.93
N ALA A 181 24.29 2.27 -1.15
CA ALA A 181 23.83 1.35 -0.10
C ALA A 181 24.94 0.35 0.29
N VAL A 182 25.24 0.28 1.58
CA VAL A 182 26.34 -0.54 2.16
C VAL A 182 25.87 -1.56 3.18
N GLY A 183 24.56 -1.61 3.48
CA GLY A 183 24.05 -2.50 4.51
C GLY A 183 22.68 -2.10 5.04
N ALA A 184 22.31 -2.66 6.18
CA ALA A 184 21.08 -2.33 6.88
C ALA A 184 21.23 -2.44 8.41
N ALA A 185 20.35 -1.75 9.12
CA ALA A 185 20.21 -1.86 10.57
C ALA A 185 18.77 -2.20 10.94
N GLY A 186 18.60 -3.00 12.00
CA GLY A 186 17.32 -3.51 12.44
C GLY A 186 17.44 -4.22 13.78
N PHE A 187 16.47 -5.06 14.11
CA PHE A 187 16.52 -5.83 15.35
C PHE A 187 15.75 -7.13 15.21
N ASN A 188 16.04 -8.07 16.11
CA ASN A 188 15.29 -9.30 16.22
C ASN A 188 13.97 -9.04 16.96
N THR A 189 12.85 -9.25 16.29
CA THR A 189 11.50 -8.98 16.79
C THR A 189 11.03 -9.96 17.87
N ARG A 190 11.85 -10.97 18.21
CA ARG A 190 11.61 -11.90 19.32
C ARG A 190 12.55 -11.69 20.49
N THR A 191 13.85 -11.54 20.25
CA THR A 191 14.84 -11.39 21.32
C THR A 191 15.05 -9.93 21.71
N GLY A 192 14.73 -8.97 20.83
CA GLY A 192 15.02 -7.55 21.03
C GLY A 192 16.47 -7.17 20.72
N GLU A 193 17.31 -8.09 20.25
CA GLU A 193 18.71 -7.83 19.93
C GLU A 193 18.85 -6.90 18.72
N PHE A 194 19.72 -5.89 18.84
CA PHE A 194 20.02 -4.98 17.74
C PHE A 194 20.95 -5.66 16.73
N VAL A 195 20.60 -5.57 15.44
CA VAL A 195 21.31 -6.25 14.35
C VAL A 195 21.76 -5.25 13.31
N THR A 196 23.01 -5.36 12.90
CA THR A 196 23.56 -4.61 11.77
C THR A 196 24.14 -5.57 10.74
N VAL A 197 23.98 -5.25 9.46
CA VAL A 197 24.51 -6.05 8.36
C VAL A 197 25.33 -5.14 7.46
N SER A 198 26.60 -5.51 7.23
CA SER A 198 27.38 -4.96 6.12
C SER A 198 27.20 -5.83 4.88
N ALA A 199 26.97 -5.19 3.73
CA ALA A 199 26.67 -5.90 2.49
C ALA A 199 27.27 -5.22 1.27
N GLY A 200 27.69 -6.01 0.29
CA GLY A 200 28.15 -5.51 -1.00
C GLY A 200 27.03 -4.89 -1.85
N SER A 201 25.82 -5.41 -1.68
CA SER A 201 24.58 -4.94 -2.30
C SER A 201 23.37 -5.28 -1.43
N VAL A 202 22.31 -4.50 -1.54
CA VAL A 202 21.06 -4.66 -0.79
C VAL A 202 19.88 -4.77 -1.75
N ILE A 203 19.06 -5.81 -1.61
CA ILE A 203 17.84 -6.03 -2.38
C ILE A 203 16.65 -5.91 -1.44
N LEU A 204 15.78 -4.92 -1.69
CA LEU A 204 14.51 -4.76 -1.00
C LEU A 204 13.41 -5.54 -1.72
N ALA A 205 12.81 -6.51 -1.02
CA ALA A 205 11.73 -7.37 -1.50
C ALA A 205 10.64 -7.52 -0.42
N THR A 206 10.31 -6.42 0.27
CA THR A 206 9.44 -6.39 1.46
C THR A 206 7.95 -6.34 1.15
N GLY A 207 7.57 -6.27 -0.14
CA GLY A 207 6.18 -6.23 -0.60
C GLY A 207 5.53 -4.85 -0.48
N ALA A 208 4.20 -4.84 -0.52
CA ALA A 208 3.35 -3.65 -0.51
C ALA A 208 3.37 -2.85 0.81
N SER A 209 2.77 -1.66 0.78
CA SER A 209 2.28 -0.94 1.97
C SER A 209 0.77 -1.17 2.10
N GLY A 210 0.41 -2.35 2.59
CA GLY A 210 -0.98 -2.80 2.68
C GLY A 210 -1.73 -2.27 3.89
N ARG A 211 -1.02 -1.92 4.97
CA ARG A 211 -1.60 -1.27 6.16
C ARG A 211 -1.59 0.26 6.09
N LEU A 212 -1.69 0.82 4.89
CA LEU A 212 -1.79 2.26 4.68
C LEU A 212 -3.19 2.76 5.06
N GLY A 213 -4.23 2.28 4.36
CA GLY A 213 -5.62 2.54 4.71
C GLY A 213 -6.09 1.71 5.91
N LEU A 214 -7.22 2.09 6.51
CA LEU A 214 -7.89 1.35 7.57
C LEU A 214 -9.02 0.48 6.97
N PRO A 215 -9.10 -0.83 7.26
CA PRO A 215 -10.16 -1.68 6.74
C PRO A 215 -11.51 -1.39 7.40
N ALA A 216 -12.58 -1.43 6.60
CA ALA A 216 -13.98 -1.31 7.04
C ALA A 216 -14.52 -2.56 7.76
N SER A 217 -13.71 -3.60 7.96
CA SER A 217 -14.10 -4.82 8.71
C SER A 217 -14.18 -4.61 10.23
N GLY A 218 -13.67 -3.48 10.74
CA GLY A 218 -13.54 -3.23 12.18
C GLY A 218 -12.32 -3.89 12.83
N TYR A 219 -11.51 -4.65 12.07
CA TYR A 219 -10.28 -5.26 12.57
C TYR A 219 -9.05 -4.55 12.03
N LEU A 220 -8.23 -3.97 12.92
CA LEU A 220 -7.02 -3.20 12.53
C LEU A 220 -6.07 -3.97 11.58
N TYR A 221 -5.99 -5.29 11.71
CA TYR A 221 -5.13 -6.16 10.89
C TYR A 221 -5.90 -7.05 9.91
N GLY A 222 -7.21 -6.84 9.75
CA GLY A 222 -8.04 -7.53 8.76
C GLY A 222 -7.89 -6.87 7.39
N THR A 223 -6.68 -6.88 6.83
CA THR A 223 -6.33 -6.21 5.58
C THR A 223 -6.28 -7.18 4.40
N TYR A 224 -6.43 -6.65 3.19
CA TYR A 224 -6.26 -7.39 1.93
C TYR A 224 -4.86 -8.02 1.83
N GLU A 225 -3.83 -7.18 1.97
CA GLU A 225 -2.44 -7.60 1.99
C GLU A 225 -2.09 -8.29 3.31
N ASN A 226 -0.95 -8.99 3.32
CA ASN A 226 -0.46 -9.62 4.54
C ASN A 226 -0.31 -8.56 5.65
N PRO A 227 -0.77 -8.80 6.89
CA PRO A 227 -0.63 -7.83 7.99
C PRO A 227 0.81 -7.44 8.32
N THR A 228 1.80 -8.17 7.83
CA THR A 228 3.21 -7.78 7.93
C THR A 228 3.59 -6.68 6.92
N ASN A 229 2.79 -6.36 5.92
CA ASN A 229 3.10 -5.35 4.90
C ASN A 229 2.74 -3.94 5.39
N ALA A 230 3.67 -3.34 6.14
CA ALA A 230 3.53 -2.03 6.79
C ALA A 230 4.19 -0.87 6.02
N GLY A 231 4.71 -1.12 4.82
CA GLY A 231 5.45 -0.10 4.05
C GLY A 231 6.89 0.14 4.50
N ASP A 232 7.51 -0.83 5.19
CA ASP A 232 8.91 -0.78 5.64
C ASP A 232 9.90 -0.59 4.49
N GLY A 233 9.73 -1.30 3.36
CA GLY A 233 10.58 -1.11 2.18
C GLY A 233 10.45 0.28 1.56
N TYR A 234 9.25 0.85 1.52
CA TYR A 234 9.00 2.19 1.00
C TYR A 234 9.70 3.25 1.86
N SER A 235 9.53 3.16 3.19
CA SER A 235 10.23 4.03 4.15
C SER A 235 11.74 3.87 4.04
N MET A 236 12.27 2.64 4.03
CA MET A 236 13.72 2.39 3.91
C MET A 236 14.30 2.93 2.61
N ALA A 237 13.62 2.75 1.46
CA ALA A 237 14.07 3.26 0.17
C ALA A 237 14.08 4.80 0.16
N TYR A 238 12.99 5.44 0.64
CA TYR A 238 12.91 6.90 0.76
C TYR A 238 14.04 7.46 1.63
N HIS A 239 14.26 6.86 2.80
CA HIS A 239 15.32 7.29 3.72
C HIS A 239 16.74 7.02 3.20
N ALA A 240 16.93 6.06 2.29
CA ALA A 240 18.18 5.85 1.59
C ALA A 240 18.43 6.86 0.45
N GLY A 241 17.45 7.70 0.13
CA GLY A 241 17.53 8.66 -0.99
C GLY A 241 17.12 8.05 -2.34
N ALA A 242 16.55 6.85 -2.35
CA ALA A 242 16.02 6.26 -3.58
C ALA A 242 14.77 7.01 -4.04
N GLU A 243 14.59 7.09 -5.34
CA GLU A 243 13.37 7.64 -5.92
C GLU A 243 12.23 6.61 -5.86
N LEU A 244 11.04 7.09 -5.55
CA LEU A 244 9.79 6.36 -5.61
C LEU A 244 8.88 7.07 -6.61
N SER A 245 8.07 6.32 -7.37
CA SER A 245 7.21 6.87 -8.41
C SER A 245 5.78 6.39 -8.25
N GLY A 246 4.84 7.20 -8.73
CA GLY A 246 3.42 6.87 -8.79
C GLY A 246 2.81 6.61 -7.42
N ILE A 247 3.39 7.18 -6.36
CA ILE A 247 2.94 6.99 -4.97
C ILE A 247 1.52 7.54 -4.76
N GLU A 248 1.07 8.45 -5.61
CA GLU A 248 -0.29 8.98 -5.69
C GLU A 248 -1.31 8.05 -6.37
N CYS A 249 -0.85 6.96 -7.03
CA CYS A 249 -1.66 5.96 -7.74
C CYS A 249 -1.89 4.74 -6.85
N PHE A 250 -2.96 4.78 -6.06
CA PHE A 250 -3.17 3.78 -5.00
C PHE A 250 -3.64 2.42 -5.52
N GLN A 251 -3.28 1.36 -4.81
CA GLN A 251 -3.92 0.06 -4.97
C GLN A 251 -5.28 0.08 -4.28
N ILE A 252 -6.33 -0.21 -5.06
CA ILE A 252 -7.71 -0.34 -4.57
C ILE A 252 -8.31 -1.59 -5.18
N ASN A 253 -8.91 -2.42 -4.34
CA ASN A 253 -9.44 -3.73 -4.70
C ASN A 253 -10.91 -3.84 -4.23
N PRO A 254 -11.80 -4.50 -4.99
CA PRO A 254 -13.04 -5.05 -4.50
C PRO A 254 -12.76 -6.29 -3.64
N LEU A 255 -13.26 -6.22 -2.42
CA LEU A 255 -13.08 -7.21 -1.37
C LEU A 255 -14.43 -7.79 -0.99
N ILE A 256 -14.42 -8.96 -0.34
CA ILE A 256 -15.63 -9.47 0.32
C ILE A 256 -15.91 -8.60 1.55
N LYS A 257 -17.15 -8.10 1.67
CA LYS A 257 -17.58 -7.26 2.80
C LYS A 257 -17.31 -7.97 4.13
N ASP A 258 -16.74 -7.25 5.11
CA ASP A 258 -16.39 -7.71 6.47
C ASP A 258 -15.34 -8.83 6.58
N TYR A 259 -14.91 -9.40 5.46
CA TYR A 259 -13.83 -10.38 5.42
C TYR A 259 -12.49 -9.73 5.06
N ASN A 260 -12.52 -8.68 4.21
CA ASN A 260 -11.36 -8.00 3.65
C ASN A 260 -10.39 -8.90 2.86
N GLY A 261 -10.78 -10.13 2.53
CA GLY A 261 -10.10 -10.95 1.52
C GLY A 261 -10.55 -10.60 0.10
N PRO A 262 -9.78 -11.01 -0.93
CA PRO A 262 -10.16 -10.79 -2.32
C PRO A 262 -11.54 -11.37 -2.63
N ALA A 263 -12.36 -10.62 -3.38
CA ALA A 263 -13.56 -11.18 -3.98
C ALA A 263 -13.21 -12.34 -4.95
N CYS A 264 -12.02 -12.27 -5.57
CA CYS A 264 -11.51 -13.20 -6.58
C CYS A 264 -12.43 -13.31 -7.80
N ALA A 265 -12.92 -12.18 -8.31
CA ALA A 265 -13.69 -12.15 -9.56
C ALA A 265 -12.92 -12.80 -10.72
N TYR A 266 -11.59 -12.69 -10.79
CA TYR A 266 -10.77 -13.34 -11.82
C TYR A 266 -10.84 -14.88 -11.78
N VAL A 267 -11.16 -15.47 -10.62
CA VAL A 267 -11.39 -16.91 -10.45
C VAL A 267 -12.84 -17.25 -10.77
N GLY A 268 -13.78 -16.42 -10.29
CA GLY A 268 -15.22 -16.61 -10.50
C GLY A 268 -15.66 -16.45 -11.96
N ASN A 269 -15.16 -15.43 -12.65
CA ASN A 269 -15.59 -15.04 -13.99
C ASN A 269 -15.37 -16.16 -15.03
N PRO A 270 -14.24 -16.90 -15.05
CA PRO A 270 -14.07 -18.07 -15.91
C PRO A 270 -15.11 -19.19 -15.71
N PHE A 271 -15.72 -19.29 -14.52
CA PHE A 271 -16.82 -20.22 -14.26
C PHE A 271 -18.19 -19.63 -14.55
N GLY A 272 -18.27 -18.37 -15.01
CA GLY A 272 -19.51 -17.68 -15.35
C GLY A 272 -20.05 -16.75 -14.26
N ALA A 273 -19.29 -16.48 -13.19
CA ALA A 273 -19.66 -15.46 -12.21
C ALA A 273 -19.51 -14.05 -12.81
N TYR A 274 -20.24 -13.07 -12.28
CA TYR A 274 -20.15 -11.68 -12.73
C TYR A 274 -20.64 -10.71 -11.66
N GLN A 275 -20.24 -9.44 -11.76
CA GLN A 275 -20.64 -8.41 -10.80
C GLN A 275 -22.03 -7.87 -11.12
N VAL A 276 -22.88 -7.74 -10.09
CA VAL A 276 -24.24 -7.19 -10.19
C VAL A 276 -24.54 -6.24 -9.04
N ASN A 277 -25.48 -5.33 -9.26
CA ASN A 277 -26.04 -4.48 -8.22
C ASN A 277 -27.18 -5.20 -7.46
N ARG A 278 -27.86 -4.51 -6.53
CA ARG A 278 -28.95 -5.08 -5.73
C ARG A 278 -30.17 -5.52 -6.56
N LEU A 279 -30.29 -5.03 -7.79
CA LEU A 279 -31.38 -5.35 -8.73
C LEU A 279 -31.02 -6.55 -9.62
N GLY A 280 -29.80 -7.08 -9.52
CA GLY A 280 -29.30 -8.16 -10.36
C GLY A 280 -28.78 -7.70 -11.72
N GLU A 281 -28.66 -6.38 -11.93
CA GLU A 281 -28.19 -5.79 -13.18
C GLU A 281 -26.66 -5.73 -13.20
N ARG A 282 -26.07 -6.00 -14.37
CA ARG A 282 -24.64 -5.78 -14.61
C ARG A 282 -24.38 -4.28 -14.78
N PHE A 283 -23.31 -3.79 -14.16
CA PHE A 283 -22.98 -2.36 -14.15
C PHE A 283 -21.51 -2.07 -14.49
N VAL A 284 -20.65 -3.08 -14.54
CA VAL A 284 -19.22 -2.93 -14.87
C VAL A 284 -19.07 -3.12 -16.37
N ASP A 285 -18.52 -2.10 -17.04
CA ASP A 285 -18.23 -2.13 -18.47
C ASP A 285 -16.74 -2.46 -18.73
N CYS A 286 -15.88 -2.21 -17.73
CA CYS A 286 -14.45 -2.49 -17.80
C CYS A 286 -14.12 -3.96 -17.49
N ASP A 287 -13.53 -4.66 -18.45
CA ASP A 287 -13.14 -6.07 -18.31
C ASP A 287 -11.79 -6.27 -17.59
N TYR A 288 -11.04 -5.19 -17.30
CA TYR A 288 -9.71 -5.23 -16.68
C TYR A 288 -9.66 -4.58 -15.31
N TRP A 289 -8.87 -5.16 -14.41
CA TRP A 289 -8.61 -4.58 -13.10
C TRP A 289 -7.86 -3.26 -13.22
N SER A 290 -8.59 -2.16 -13.06
CA SER A 290 -8.10 -0.81 -13.25
C SER A 290 -8.77 0.11 -12.25
N GLY A 291 -8.19 1.28 -12.01
CA GLY A 291 -8.86 2.28 -11.19
C GLY A 291 -10.15 2.80 -11.85
N GLN A 292 -10.30 2.69 -13.17
CA GLN A 292 -11.58 2.94 -13.86
C GLN A 292 -12.68 1.96 -13.42
N MET A 293 -12.38 0.64 -13.43
CA MET A 293 -13.29 -0.37 -12.90
C MET A 293 -13.64 -0.08 -11.43
N MET A 294 -12.66 0.34 -10.62
CA MET A 294 -12.90 0.68 -9.21
C MET A 294 -13.78 1.93 -9.05
N ALA A 295 -13.68 2.91 -9.96
CA ALA A 295 -14.56 4.08 -9.97
C ALA A 295 -16.02 3.68 -10.30
N GLU A 296 -16.23 2.75 -11.23
CA GLU A 296 -17.56 2.19 -11.52
C GLU A 296 -18.14 1.47 -10.30
N VAL A 297 -17.36 0.60 -9.65
CA VAL A 297 -17.78 -0.10 -8.42
C VAL A 297 -18.08 0.88 -7.29
N ALA A 298 -17.25 1.88 -7.06
CA ALA A 298 -17.47 2.88 -6.03
C ALA A 298 -18.75 3.70 -6.27
N ARG A 299 -18.97 4.14 -7.52
CA ARG A 299 -20.20 4.86 -7.91
C ARG A 299 -21.45 4.01 -7.74
N GLU A 300 -21.40 2.73 -8.11
CA GLU A 300 -22.55 1.83 -7.96
C GLU A 300 -22.88 1.59 -6.49
N ILE A 301 -21.86 1.35 -5.64
CA ILE A 301 -22.01 1.22 -4.17
C ILE A 301 -22.66 2.48 -3.57
N ALA A 302 -22.23 3.67 -4.01
CA ALA A 302 -22.74 4.94 -3.49
C ALA A 302 -24.13 5.32 -4.04
N SER A 303 -24.66 4.58 -5.02
CA SER A 303 -25.94 4.85 -5.65
C SER A 303 -27.11 4.14 -4.93
N PRO A 304 -28.37 4.51 -5.23
CA PRO A 304 -29.55 3.77 -4.74
C PRO A 304 -29.63 2.30 -5.22
N ARG A 305 -28.77 1.89 -6.16
CA ARG A 305 -28.67 0.52 -6.67
C ARG A 305 -27.65 -0.34 -5.93
N GLY A 306 -26.84 0.25 -5.04
CA GLY A 306 -26.01 -0.52 -4.11
C GLY A 306 -26.87 -1.35 -3.13
N PRO A 307 -26.30 -2.37 -2.45
CA PRO A 307 -24.93 -2.86 -2.53
C PRO A 307 -24.63 -3.67 -3.82
N VAL A 308 -23.39 -4.12 -3.98
CA VAL A 308 -22.91 -4.88 -5.14
C VAL A 308 -22.49 -6.30 -4.73
N TYR A 309 -22.65 -7.24 -5.65
CA TYR A 309 -22.44 -8.67 -5.42
C TYR A 309 -21.65 -9.33 -6.55
N LEU A 310 -20.84 -10.33 -6.22
CA LEU A 310 -20.40 -11.35 -7.18
C LEU A 310 -21.50 -12.40 -7.29
N LYS A 311 -22.17 -12.43 -8.43
CA LYS A 311 -23.24 -13.37 -8.71
C LYS A 311 -22.68 -14.77 -8.95
N VAL A 312 -23.09 -15.73 -8.13
CA VAL A 312 -22.64 -17.13 -8.17
C VAL A 312 -23.79 -18.13 -8.06
N THR A 313 -24.96 -17.70 -7.60
CA THR A 313 -26.13 -18.56 -7.36
C THR A 313 -26.72 -19.23 -8.61
N HIS A 314 -26.45 -18.69 -9.80
CA HIS A 314 -26.89 -19.26 -11.07
C HIS A 314 -25.95 -20.36 -11.59
N LEU A 315 -24.79 -20.55 -10.95
CA LEU A 315 -23.79 -21.50 -11.41
C LEU A 315 -24.23 -22.94 -11.14
N PRO A 316 -23.89 -23.90 -12.03
CA PRO A 316 -24.13 -25.31 -11.77
C PRO A 316 -23.29 -25.80 -10.59
N GLU A 317 -23.74 -26.89 -9.95
CA GLU A 317 -23.11 -27.49 -8.78
C GLU A 317 -21.61 -27.77 -8.99
N GLU A 318 -21.20 -28.23 -10.18
CA GLU A 318 -19.80 -28.51 -10.49
C GLU A 318 -18.92 -27.25 -10.44
N SER A 319 -19.43 -26.11 -10.92
CA SER A 319 -18.73 -24.83 -10.90
C SER A 319 -18.64 -24.29 -9.49
N ILE A 320 -19.72 -24.41 -8.71
CA ILE A 320 -19.73 -24.00 -7.30
C ILE A 320 -18.71 -24.83 -6.50
N ALA A 321 -18.75 -26.16 -6.63
CA ALA A 321 -17.82 -27.05 -5.93
C ALA A 321 -16.36 -26.77 -6.31
N ALA A 322 -16.09 -26.48 -7.59
CA ALA A 322 -14.75 -26.08 -8.05
C ALA A 322 -14.32 -24.74 -7.43
N LEU A 323 -15.20 -23.74 -7.40
CA LEU A 323 -14.94 -22.43 -6.78
C LEU A 323 -14.68 -22.55 -5.29
N GLU A 324 -15.48 -23.31 -4.55
CA GLU A 324 -15.26 -23.59 -3.13
C GLU A 324 -13.91 -24.28 -2.92
N GLY A 325 -13.60 -25.30 -3.73
CA GLY A 325 -12.33 -26.01 -3.70
C GLY A 325 -11.12 -25.10 -3.91
N ILE A 326 -11.19 -24.12 -4.81
CA ILE A 326 -10.09 -23.17 -5.07
C ILE A 326 -10.03 -22.09 -3.97
N LEU A 327 -11.14 -21.38 -3.77
CA LEU A 327 -11.20 -20.16 -2.99
C LEU A 327 -11.13 -20.42 -1.48
N HIS A 328 -11.66 -21.55 -1.00
CA HIS A 328 -11.66 -21.91 0.43
C HIS A 328 -10.44 -22.73 0.85
N THR A 329 -9.53 -23.08 -0.07
CA THR A 329 -8.32 -23.86 0.27
C THR A 329 -7.02 -23.16 -0.05
N THR A 330 -6.96 -22.40 -1.15
CA THR A 330 -5.73 -21.78 -1.64
C THR A 330 -5.73 -20.28 -1.38
N GLU A 331 -6.67 -19.53 -1.96
CA GLU A 331 -6.68 -18.06 -1.88
C GLU A 331 -6.78 -17.56 -0.43
N ARG A 332 -7.83 -18.02 0.29
CA ARG A 332 -7.94 -17.79 1.73
C ARG A 332 -8.69 -18.94 2.42
N PRO A 333 -7.99 -19.80 3.19
CA PRO A 333 -8.62 -20.91 3.90
C PRO A 333 -9.76 -20.54 4.86
N THR A 334 -9.74 -19.31 5.38
CA THR A 334 -10.77 -18.83 6.30
C THR A 334 -12.05 -18.37 5.59
N ARG A 335 -12.08 -18.32 4.24
CA ARG A 335 -13.25 -17.86 3.46
C ARG A 335 -14.44 -18.80 3.61
N GLY A 336 -14.21 -20.12 3.59
CA GLY A 336 -15.27 -21.11 3.81
C GLY A 336 -15.88 -20.96 5.21
N THR A 337 -15.04 -20.88 6.24
CA THR A 337 -15.49 -20.64 7.63
C THR A 337 -16.25 -19.31 7.76
N PHE A 338 -15.81 -18.26 7.06
CA PHE A 338 -16.46 -16.96 7.08
C PHE A 338 -17.89 -16.99 6.54
N HIS A 339 -18.11 -17.68 5.41
CA HIS A 339 -19.45 -17.85 4.83
C HIS A 339 -20.32 -18.78 5.67
N ALA A 340 -19.79 -19.94 6.08
CA ALA A 340 -20.51 -20.90 6.91
C ALA A 340 -20.97 -20.28 8.25
N GLY A 341 -20.10 -19.48 8.90
CA GLY A 341 -20.43 -18.78 10.14
C GLY A 341 -21.54 -17.73 10.01
N ARG A 342 -21.88 -17.30 8.78
CA ARG A 342 -23.02 -16.43 8.47
C ARG A 342 -24.24 -17.18 7.94
N GLY A 343 -24.15 -18.50 7.80
CA GLY A 343 -25.19 -19.29 7.13
C GLY A 343 -25.30 -19.01 5.62
N HIS A 344 -24.24 -18.48 5.00
CA HIS A 344 -24.20 -18.21 3.57
C HIS A 344 -23.61 -19.40 2.80
N ASP A 345 -24.25 -19.76 1.69
CA ASP A 345 -23.82 -20.82 0.76
C ASP A 345 -23.92 -20.27 -0.66
N TYR A 346 -22.94 -20.54 -1.52
CA TYR A 346 -22.90 -20.03 -2.90
C TYR A 346 -24.07 -20.50 -3.77
N ARG A 347 -24.73 -21.60 -3.40
CA ARG A 347 -25.95 -22.12 -4.06
C ARG A 347 -27.17 -21.26 -3.78
N THR A 348 -27.15 -20.46 -2.72
CA THR A 348 -28.31 -19.71 -2.23
C THR A 348 -28.05 -18.22 -2.02
N HIS A 349 -26.78 -17.81 -1.91
CA HIS A 349 -26.37 -16.45 -1.61
C HIS A 349 -25.25 -16.01 -2.55
N ASP A 350 -25.47 -14.86 -3.21
CA ASP A 350 -24.42 -14.15 -3.93
C ASP A 350 -23.45 -13.47 -2.92
N ILE A 351 -22.21 -13.22 -3.34
CA ILE A 351 -21.16 -12.74 -2.43
C ILE A 351 -21.11 -11.23 -2.43
N GLU A 352 -21.46 -10.59 -1.31
CA GLU A 352 -21.40 -9.12 -1.18
C GLU A 352 -19.96 -8.61 -1.29
N MET A 353 -19.77 -7.61 -2.15
CA MET A 353 -18.49 -6.98 -2.44
C MET A 353 -18.46 -5.52 -1.94
N HIS A 354 -17.28 -5.04 -1.56
CA HIS A 354 -17.07 -3.66 -1.11
C HIS A 354 -15.64 -3.19 -1.40
N ILE A 355 -15.40 -1.88 -1.41
CA ILE A 355 -14.06 -1.27 -1.41
C ILE A 355 -13.71 -0.82 0.01
N SER A 356 -12.65 -1.34 0.61
CA SER A 356 -12.43 -1.18 2.06
C SER A 356 -11.25 -0.27 2.42
N GLU A 357 -10.14 -0.43 1.72
CA GLU A 357 -8.87 0.21 2.07
C GLU A 357 -8.02 0.51 0.83
N ILE A 358 -7.08 1.44 1.00
CA ILE A 358 -6.06 1.78 0.00
C ILE A 358 -4.70 1.24 0.41
N GLY A 359 -3.85 0.95 -0.56
CA GLY A 359 -2.45 0.54 -0.35
C GLY A 359 -1.48 1.14 -1.36
N LEU A 360 -0.19 0.96 -1.10
CA LEU A 360 0.87 1.15 -2.12
C LEU A 360 1.36 -0.21 -2.58
N CYS A 361 1.30 -0.47 -3.87
CA CYS A 361 1.69 -1.75 -4.45
C CYS A 361 2.03 -1.56 -5.93
N GLY A 362 3.31 -1.68 -6.26
CA GLY A 362 3.77 -1.55 -7.63
C GLY A 362 3.35 -2.73 -8.50
N GLY A 363 3.01 -3.89 -7.95
CA GLY A 363 2.56 -5.05 -8.73
C GLY A 363 1.09 -5.00 -9.14
N HIS A 364 0.26 -4.21 -8.44
CA HIS A 364 -1.19 -4.09 -8.68
C HIS A 364 -1.62 -2.68 -9.15
N SER A 365 -0.82 -1.65 -8.85
CA SER A 365 -0.93 -0.30 -9.38
C SER A 365 0.47 0.15 -9.85
N ALA A 366 0.73 1.45 -9.99
CA ALA A 366 2.05 1.98 -10.36
C ALA A 366 2.84 2.55 -9.17
N SER A 367 2.44 2.28 -7.92
CA SER A 367 3.03 2.90 -6.72
C SER A 367 4.20 2.10 -6.15
N GLY A 368 5.44 2.58 -6.31
CA GLY A 368 6.62 1.79 -5.90
C GLY A 368 7.95 2.53 -5.92
N VAL A 369 9.02 1.83 -5.55
CA VAL A 369 10.41 2.27 -5.73
C VAL A 369 10.76 2.26 -7.22
N TRP A 370 11.28 3.37 -7.73
CA TRP A 370 11.71 3.50 -9.11
C TRP A 370 12.89 2.57 -9.39
N VAL A 371 12.76 1.72 -10.41
CA VAL A 371 13.79 0.75 -10.82
C VAL A 371 14.00 0.74 -12.32
N ASP A 372 15.20 0.37 -12.75
CA ASP A 372 15.50 0.04 -14.14
C ASP A 372 15.08 -1.40 -14.52
N GLU A 373 15.40 -1.82 -15.74
CA GLU A 373 15.12 -3.17 -16.25
C GLU A 373 15.86 -4.31 -15.51
N ASN A 374 16.77 -4.00 -14.59
CA ASN A 374 17.48 -4.96 -13.75
C ASN A 374 17.01 -4.94 -12.29
N GLY A 375 16.04 -4.08 -11.95
CA GLY A 375 15.60 -3.87 -10.57
C GLY A 375 16.53 -2.95 -9.75
N ALA A 376 17.48 -2.27 -10.39
CA ALA A 376 18.38 -1.33 -9.72
C ALA A 376 17.68 0.00 -9.46
N THR A 377 17.85 0.56 -8.26
CA THR A 377 17.27 1.86 -7.89
C THR A 377 18.20 3.02 -8.30
N THR A 378 17.76 4.26 -8.06
CA THR A 378 18.62 5.45 -8.23
C THR A 378 19.78 5.53 -7.23
N VAL A 379 19.79 4.70 -6.17
CA VAL A 379 20.88 4.59 -5.21
C VAL A 379 21.77 3.41 -5.61
N PRO A 380 23.05 3.64 -5.97
CA PRO A 380 23.99 2.58 -6.27
C PRO A 380 24.04 1.50 -5.18
N GLY A 381 24.06 0.22 -5.60
CA GLY A 381 24.10 -0.91 -4.67
C GLY A 381 22.75 -1.27 -4.04
N LEU A 382 21.70 -0.48 -4.25
CA LEU A 382 20.34 -0.75 -3.78
C LEU A 382 19.43 -1.19 -4.94
N TYR A 383 18.70 -2.27 -4.72
CA TYR A 383 17.76 -2.87 -5.65
C TYR A 383 16.37 -3.00 -5.02
N ALA A 384 15.33 -3.04 -5.83
CA ALA A 384 13.97 -3.35 -5.39
C ALA A 384 13.30 -4.37 -6.32
N ALA A 385 12.47 -5.26 -5.76
CA ALA A 385 11.76 -6.28 -6.51
C ALA A 385 10.40 -6.65 -5.88
N GLY A 386 9.54 -7.28 -6.67
CA GLY A 386 8.17 -7.63 -6.26
C GLY A 386 7.25 -6.42 -6.20
N ASP A 387 6.25 -6.48 -5.33
CA ASP A 387 5.25 -5.41 -5.15
C ASP A 387 5.82 -4.07 -4.63
N LEU A 388 7.10 -4.05 -4.22
CA LEU A 388 7.80 -2.83 -3.83
C LEU A 388 8.31 -2.06 -5.06
N ALA A 389 8.67 -2.74 -6.14
CA ALA A 389 9.21 -2.11 -7.33
C ALA A 389 8.09 -1.47 -8.17
N CYS A 390 8.32 -0.28 -8.70
CA CYS A 390 7.40 0.46 -9.57
C CYS A 390 7.35 -0.20 -10.97
N VAL A 391 6.74 -1.38 -11.06
CA VAL A 391 6.53 -2.14 -12.30
C VAL A 391 5.06 -2.58 -12.35
N PRO A 392 4.19 -1.77 -12.97
CA PRO A 392 2.75 -1.94 -12.86
C PRO A 392 2.27 -3.28 -13.44
N HIS A 393 1.27 -3.89 -12.80
CA HIS A 393 0.65 -5.15 -13.22
C HIS A 393 1.63 -6.33 -13.42
N ASN A 394 2.75 -6.32 -12.68
CA ASN A 394 3.73 -7.41 -12.72
C ASN A 394 3.22 -8.68 -12.01
N TYR A 395 2.35 -8.52 -11.01
CA TYR A 395 1.82 -9.58 -10.14
C TYR A 395 2.87 -10.63 -9.72
N MET A 396 2.44 -11.87 -9.46
CA MET A 396 3.35 -12.92 -8.99
C MET A 396 4.49 -13.23 -9.96
N ILE A 397 4.23 -13.30 -11.27
CA ILE A 397 5.27 -13.70 -12.24
C ILE A 397 6.36 -12.62 -12.34
N GLY A 398 5.96 -11.34 -12.34
CA GLY A 398 6.85 -10.22 -12.29
C GLY A 398 7.67 -10.18 -11.00
N ALA A 399 7.07 -10.52 -9.86
CA ALA A 399 7.82 -10.64 -8.61
C ALA A 399 8.97 -11.67 -8.72
N PHE A 400 8.73 -12.82 -9.34
CA PHE A 400 9.79 -13.80 -9.60
C PHE A 400 10.83 -13.30 -10.59
N VAL A 401 10.41 -12.69 -11.70
CA VAL A 401 11.30 -12.17 -12.74
C VAL A 401 12.20 -11.06 -12.20
N PHE A 402 11.65 -10.07 -11.48
CA PHE A 402 12.45 -9.00 -10.89
C PHE A 402 13.29 -9.48 -9.71
N GLY A 403 12.85 -10.50 -8.97
CA GLY A 403 13.71 -11.17 -7.99
C GLY A 403 14.94 -11.79 -8.64
N ASP A 404 14.75 -12.53 -9.75
CA ASP A 404 15.83 -13.14 -10.54
C ASP A 404 16.78 -12.08 -11.12
N LEU A 405 16.24 -11.04 -11.77
CA LEU A 405 17.01 -9.94 -12.34
C LEU A 405 17.84 -9.21 -11.30
N ALA A 406 17.23 -8.80 -10.18
CA ALA A 406 17.92 -8.10 -9.11
C ALA A 406 19.01 -8.99 -8.49
N GLY A 407 18.71 -10.27 -8.24
CA GLY A 407 19.69 -11.23 -7.71
C GLY A 407 20.89 -11.42 -8.64
N ALA A 408 20.66 -11.56 -9.95
CA ALA A 408 21.72 -11.71 -10.94
C ALA A 408 22.54 -10.42 -11.11
N HIS A 409 21.89 -9.25 -11.19
CA HIS A 409 22.57 -7.98 -11.39
C HIS A 409 23.37 -7.54 -10.17
N ALA A 410 22.80 -7.68 -8.96
CA ALA A 410 23.51 -7.44 -7.71
C ALA A 410 24.76 -8.33 -7.57
N SER A 411 24.68 -9.58 -8.04
CA SER A 411 25.80 -10.52 -8.02
C SER A 411 26.95 -10.19 -8.98
N ARG A 412 26.71 -9.38 -10.02
CA ARG A 412 27.77 -8.94 -10.95
C ARG A 412 28.52 -7.70 -10.45
N HIS A 413 27.84 -6.88 -9.65
CA HIS A 413 28.33 -5.58 -9.17
C HIS A 413 28.68 -5.60 -7.67
N GLY A 414 28.96 -6.79 -7.14
CA GLY A 414 29.30 -6.99 -5.73
C GLY A 414 30.60 -6.28 -5.37
N VAL A 415 30.47 -5.23 -4.56
CA VAL A 415 31.59 -4.60 -3.85
C VAL A 415 31.80 -5.40 -2.56
N ARG A 416 33.03 -5.47 -2.03
CA ARG A 416 33.23 -6.10 -0.73
C ARG A 416 32.50 -5.29 0.36
N PRO A 417 31.86 -5.95 1.33
CA PRO A 417 31.29 -5.28 2.49
C PRO A 417 32.33 -4.38 3.18
N GLY A 418 31.88 -3.21 3.63
CA GLY A 418 32.73 -2.18 4.22
C GLY A 418 32.27 -1.75 5.62
N PRO A 419 32.93 -0.76 6.22
CA PRO A 419 32.48 -0.19 7.49
C PRO A 419 31.11 0.47 7.34
N LEU A 420 30.30 0.39 8.39
CA LEU A 420 28.96 1.00 8.43
C LEU A 420 29.03 2.45 8.95
N PRO A 421 28.19 3.36 8.44
CA PRO A 421 28.09 4.73 8.96
C PRO A 421 27.47 4.73 10.37
N GLU A 422 28.28 4.98 11.40
CA GLU A 422 27.89 4.85 12.81
C GLU A 422 26.79 5.84 13.23
N ASP A 423 26.70 7.01 12.61
CA ASP A 423 25.63 7.99 12.82
C ASP A 423 24.26 7.43 12.40
N GLN A 424 24.21 6.74 11.27
CA GLN A 424 22.98 6.10 10.80
C GLN A 424 22.63 4.86 11.62
N VAL A 425 23.64 4.10 12.08
CA VAL A 425 23.44 2.99 13.01
C VAL A 425 22.83 3.48 14.32
N ALA A 426 23.34 4.58 14.89
CA ALA A 426 22.79 5.20 16.09
C ALA A 426 21.35 5.72 15.88
N ALA A 427 21.05 6.33 14.72
CA ALA A 427 19.70 6.77 14.39
C ALA A 427 18.71 5.59 14.26
N ALA A 428 19.14 4.48 13.67
CA ALA A 428 18.34 3.27 13.58
C ALA A 428 18.09 2.63 14.96
N HIS A 429 19.11 2.62 15.82
CA HIS A 429 18.99 2.18 17.21
C HIS A 429 17.96 3.01 17.98
N GLU A 430 18.05 4.34 17.89
CA GLU A 430 17.12 5.26 18.53
C GLU A 430 15.67 5.04 18.05
N LEU A 431 15.46 4.87 16.74
CA LEU A 431 14.13 4.56 16.19
C LEU A 431 13.53 3.29 16.80
N VAL A 432 14.35 2.25 16.98
CA VAL A 432 13.90 0.96 17.52
C VAL A 432 13.58 1.08 19.01
N TYR A 433 14.47 1.66 19.80
CA TYR A 433 14.43 1.52 21.26
C TYR A 433 13.84 2.71 22.02
N ARG A 434 13.62 3.87 21.38
CA ARG A 434 12.96 5.02 22.04
C ARG A 434 11.66 4.65 22.78
N PRO A 435 10.78 3.73 22.28
CA PRO A 435 9.53 3.43 22.97
C PRO A 435 9.71 2.78 24.35
N LEU A 436 10.86 2.17 24.63
CA LEU A 436 11.18 1.62 25.96
C LEU A 436 11.38 2.71 27.02
N ARG A 437 11.64 3.97 26.63
CA ARG A 437 11.73 5.11 27.55
C ARG A 437 10.36 5.62 27.98
N HIS A 438 9.30 5.18 27.32
CA HIS A 438 7.92 5.58 27.56
C HIS A 438 7.03 4.36 27.80
N PRO A 439 7.32 3.46 28.76
CA PRO A 439 6.58 2.20 28.91
C PRO A 439 5.07 2.40 29.12
N ASP A 440 4.67 3.54 29.68
CA ASP A 440 3.26 3.94 29.91
C ASP A 440 2.74 4.96 28.88
N GLY A 441 3.48 5.20 27.80
CA GLY A 441 3.06 6.04 26.68
C GLY A 441 1.89 5.43 25.90
N PRO A 442 1.30 6.16 24.94
CA PRO A 442 0.18 5.66 24.14
C PRO A 442 0.54 4.33 23.46
N PRO A 443 -0.30 3.29 23.61
CA PRO A 443 -0.03 1.99 23.00
C PRO A 443 -0.22 2.09 21.49
N GLN A 444 0.60 1.34 20.75
CA GLN A 444 0.64 1.47 19.30
C GLN A 444 -0.69 1.23 18.57
N PRO A 445 -1.65 0.36 19.00
CA PRO A 445 -2.88 0.17 18.24
C PRO A 445 -3.73 1.44 18.19
N GLN A 446 -3.66 2.29 19.23
CA GLN A 446 -4.39 3.56 19.26
C GLN A 446 -3.78 4.56 18.29
N VAL A 447 -2.45 4.66 18.28
CA VAL A 447 -1.72 5.57 17.37
C VAL A 447 -1.86 5.11 15.92
N GLU A 448 -1.72 3.81 15.65
CA GLU A 448 -1.92 3.23 14.31
C GLU A 448 -3.35 3.43 13.81
N TYR A 449 -4.36 3.16 14.65
CA TYR A 449 -5.75 3.36 14.28
C TYR A 449 -6.02 4.82 13.93
N LYS A 450 -5.56 5.76 14.77
CA LYS A 450 -5.70 7.20 14.52
C LYS A 450 -5.04 7.60 13.20
N LEU A 451 -3.80 7.16 12.96
CA LEU A 451 -3.05 7.45 11.73
C LEU A 451 -3.83 6.99 10.48
N ARG A 452 -4.24 5.72 10.47
CA ARG A 452 -4.91 5.12 9.30
C ARG A 452 -6.33 5.65 9.14
N ARG A 453 -6.98 6.13 10.21
CA ARG A 453 -8.23 6.88 10.11
C ARG A 453 -8.04 8.20 9.35
N PHE A 454 -6.98 8.98 9.65
CA PHE A 454 -6.67 10.19 8.89
C PHE A 454 -6.39 9.88 7.41
N VAL A 455 -5.73 8.75 7.12
CA VAL A 455 -5.55 8.28 5.74
C VAL A 455 -6.90 8.06 5.05
N ASN A 456 -7.83 7.34 5.67
CA ASN A 456 -9.14 7.09 5.10
C ASN A 456 -9.98 8.37 4.94
N ASP A 457 -9.97 9.25 5.94
CA ASP A 457 -10.80 10.47 5.93
C ASP A 457 -10.32 11.48 4.88
N TYR A 458 -8.99 11.58 4.68
CA TYR A 458 -8.39 12.74 3.99
C TYR A 458 -7.46 12.41 2.82
N VAL A 459 -6.95 11.18 2.72
CA VAL A 459 -6.03 10.77 1.64
C VAL A 459 -6.71 9.85 0.64
N ALA A 460 -7.63 8.99 1.10
CA ALA A 460 -8.36 8.07 0.24
C ALA A 460 -9.20 8.82 -0.82
N PRO A 461 -9.27 8.31 -2.05
CA PRO A 461 -10.08 8.89 -3.11
C PRO A 461 -11.58 8.66 -2.84
N PRO A 462 -12.45 9.59 -3.28
CA PRO A 462 -12.13 10.82 -4.00
C PRO A 462 -11.42 11.89 -3.14
N LYS A 463 -10.32 12.42 -3.69
CA LYS A 463 -9.39 13.35 -3.02
C LYS A 463 -9.78 14.82 -3.30
N THR A 464 -9.33 15.73 -2.44
CA THR A 464 -9.30 17.17 -2.71
C THR A 464 -8.06 17.79 -2.09
N GLY A 465 -7.58 18.92 -2.62
CA GLY A 465 -6.46 19.66 -2.05
C GLY A 465 -6.69 20.00 -0.57
N ALA A 466 -7.90 20.46 -0.22
CA ALA A 466 -8.27 20.79 1.16
C ALA A 466 -8.14 19.59 2.10
N LYS A 467 -8.65 18.40 1.72
CA LYS A 467 -8.48 17.18 2.52
C LYS A 467 -7.01 16.82 2.67
N LEU A 468 -6.24 16.85 1.58
CA LEU A 468 -4.81 16.51 1.59
C LEU A 468 -3.99 17.45 2.49
N HIS A 469 -4.30 18.76 2.51
CA HIS A 469 -3.68 19.70 3.46
C HIS A 469 -3.98 19.33 4.93
N VAL A 470 -5.23 18.98 5.26
CA VAL A 470 -5.59 18.50 6.61
C VAL A 470 -4.85 17.22 6.98
N ALA A 471 -4.68 16.29 6.03
CA ALA A 471 -3.89 15.08 6.24
C ALA A 471 -2.44 15.41 6.60
N LEU A 472 -1.79 16.31 5.86
CA LEU A 472 -0.41 16.71 6.09
C LEU A 472 -0.22 17.41 7.44
N GLU A 473 -1.14 18.29 7.84
CA GLU A 473 -1.14 18.88 9.18
C GLU A 473 -1.26 17.81 10.27
N ALA A 474 -2.15 16.84 10.08
CA ALA A 474 -2.31 15.74 11.01
C ALA A 474 -1.02 14.91 11.12
N PHE A 475 -0.41 14.53 9.99
CA PHE A 475 0.83 13.74 9.98
C PHE A 475 2.02 14.47 10.59
N ALA A 476 2.09 15.80 10.46
CA ALA A 476 3.08 16.64 11.14
C ALA A 476 2.87 16.62 12.66
N ARG A 477 1.63 16.79 13.16
CA ARG A 477 1.33 16.68 14.59
C ARG A 477 1.64 15.29 15.15
N MET A 478 1.39 14.25 14.36
CA MET A 478 1.60 12.86 14.77
C MET A 478 3.07 12.50 14.98
N GLU A 479 4.04 13.32 14.55
CA GLU A 479 5.45 13.11 14.90
C GLU A 479 5.65 13.06 16.42
N GLY A 480 5.03 13.97 17.16
CA GLY A 480 5.08 13.98 18.63
C GLY A 480 4.36 12.79 19.26
N GLU A 481 3.22 12.38 18.69
CA GLU A 481 2.46 11.22 19.18
C GLU A 481 3.21 9.91 18.97
N ILE A 482 3.87 9.76 17.81
CA ILE A 482 4.72 8.62 17.47
C ILE A 482 6.00 8.60 18.32
N ALA A 483 6.56 9.76 18.65
CA ALA A 483 7.70 9.87 19.55
C ALA A 483 7.35 9.45 20.99
N ALA A 484 6.12 9.73 21.44
CA ALA A 484 5.63 9.41 22.77
C ALA A 484 5.13 7.96 22.95
N MET A 485 5.01 7.17 21.86
CA MET A 485 4.53 5.78 21.93
C MET A 485 5.33 4.94 22.91
N GLY A 486 4.64 4.04 23.61
CA GLY A 486 5.23 3.13 24.58
C GLY A 486 5.37 1.70 24.11
N ALA A 487 6.44 1.04 24.55
CA ALA A 487 6.61 -0.40 24.42
C ALA A 487 7.27 -0.99 25.67
N ARG A 488 7.01 -2.28 25.93
CA ARG A 488 7.62 -3.09 26.99
C ARG A 488 8.22 -4.39 26.47
N THR A 489 7.88 -4.79 25.23
CA THR A 489 8.31 -6.06 24.63
C THR A 489 8.91 -5.87 23.24
N PRO A 490 9.75 -6.82 22.75
CA PRO A 490 10.25 -6.77 21.37
C PRO A 490 9.13 -6.76 20.31
N HIS A 491 7.99 -7.38 20.60
CA HIS A 491 6.84 -7.35 19.71
C HIS A 491 6.24 -5.94 19.62
N GLU A 492 6.08 -5.25 20.75
CA GLU A 492 5.58 -3.87 20.76
C GLU A 492 6.56 -2.91 20.10
N LEU A 493 7.88 -3.09 20.27
CA LEU A 493 8.88 -2.33 19.52
C LEU A 493 8.71 -2.51 18.01
N MET A 494 8.48 -3.75 17.56
CA MET A 494 8.24 -4.04 16.15
C MET A 494 7.02 -3.28 15.65
N ARG A 495 5.93 -3.31 16.41
CA ARG A 495 4.71 -2.58 16.03
C ARG A 495 4.89 -1.06 16.06
N CYS A 496 5.64 -0.50 17.01
CA CYS A 496 5.95 0.93 17.06
C CYS A 496 6.80 1.39 15.85
N ALA A 497 7.78 0.59 15.43
CA ALA A 497 8.55 0.87 14.22
C ALA A 497 7.66 0.80 12.96
N GLU A 498 6.74 -0.17 12.88
CA GLU A 498 5.77 -0.26 11.79
C GLU A 498 4.88 0.99 11.66
N VAL A 499 4.43 1.59 12.77
CA VAL A 499 3.67 2.86 12.73
C VAL A 499 4.48 3.99 12.12
N THR A 500 5.79 4.03 12.35
CA THR A 500 6.68 5.03 11.73
C THR A 500 6.70 4.85 10.20
N PHE A 501 6.78 3.61 9.71
CA PHE A 501 6.77 3.33 8.26
C PHE A 501 5.43 3.67 7.61
N ILE A 502 4.32 3.37 8.29
CA ILE A 502 2.97 3.72 7.81
C ILE A 502 2.83 5.24 7.70
N ARG A 503 3.37 6.01 8.67
CA ARG A 503 3.31 7.48 8.63
C ARG A 503 4.16 8.05 7.48
N ASP A 504 5.35 7.50 7.24
CA ASP A 504 6.16 7.89 6.08
C ASP A 504 5.41 7.65 4.77
N CYS A 505 4.80 6.46 4.62
CA CYS A 505 3.99 6.13 3.43
C CYS A 505 2.79 7.06 3.27
N ALA A 506 2.10 7.38 4.38
CA ALA A 506 0.94 8.26 4.37
C ALA A 506 1.31 9.70 3.96
N GLU A 507 2.43 10.22 4.46
CA GLU A 507 2.92 11.54 4.05
C GLU A 507 3.36 11.55 2.58
N MET A 508 4.11 10.54 2.12
CA MET A 508 4.48 10.43 0.71
C MET A 508 3.25 10.38 -0.20
N ALA A 509 2.24 9.58 0.15
CA ALA A 509 0.97 9.47 -0.56
C ALA A 509 0.20 10.79 -0.62
N ALA A 510 0.12 11.51 0.50
CA ALA A 510 -0.58 12.79 0.57
C ALA A 510 0.15 13.89 -0.22
N GLN A 511 1.47 14.02 -0.07
CA GLN A 511 2.24 15.03 -0.79
C GLN A 511 2.28 14.75 -2.30
N ALA A 512 2.48 13.50 -2.73
CA ALA A 512 2.43 13.15 -4.15
C ALA A 512 1.04 13.42 -4.74
N SER A 513 -0.02 13.11 -3.98
CA SER A 513 -1.38 13.38 -4.43
C SER A 513 -1.71 14.88 -4.51
N LEU A 514 -1.10 15.69 -3.64
CA LEU A 514 -1.28 17.15 -3.66
C LEU A 514 -0.50 17.79 -4.80
N MET A 515 0.71 17.28 -5.07
CA MET A 515 1.60 17.73 -6.14
C MET A 515 0.96 17.50 -7.52
N ARG A 516 0.42 16.31 -7.79
CA ARG A 516 -0.27 16.02 -9.06
C ARG A 516 -1.63 16.73 -9.07
N THR A 517 -1.77 17.74 -9.95
CA THR A 517 -3.00 18.55 -10.08
C THR A 517 -3.81 18.15 -11.32
N GLU A 518 -4.14 16.86 -11.42
CA GLU A 518 -5.06 16.28 -12.42
C GLU A 518 -5.80 15.10 -11.77
N SER A 519 -6.73 14.49 -12.51
CA SER A 519 -7.25 13.14 -12.20
C SER A 519 -6.88 12.16 -13.30
N ARG A 520 -6.36 10.99 -12.93
CA ARG A 520 -5.91 9.94 -13.86
C ARG A 520 -6.08 8.55 -13.23
N TRP A 521 -6.18 7.51 -14.06
CA TRP A 521 -6.30 6.12 -13.61
C TRP A 521 -7.56 5.85 -12.78
N GLY A 522 -8.67 6.57 -13.04
CA GLY A 522 -9.92 6.44 -12.29
C GLY A 522 -9.73 6.61 -10.78
N LEU A 523 -10.32 5.71 -9.98
CA LEU A 523 -10.28 5.80 -8.52
C LEU A 523 -8.87 5.68 -7.93
N TYR A 524 -7.87 5.19 -8.66
CA TYR A 524 -6.49 5.12 -8.14
C TYR A 524 -5.91 6.52 -7.88
N HIS A 525 -6.29 7.52 -8.68
CA HIS A 525 -5.97 8.93 -8.45
C HIS A 525 -7.11 9.85 -8.96
N GLU A 526 -8.22 9.85 -8.23
CA GLU A 526 -9.35 10.75 -8.48
C GLU A 526 -9.32 11.97 -7.55
N ARG A 527 -9.30 13.17 -8.14
CA ARG A 527 -9.36 14.46 -7.45
C ARG A 527 -10.61 15.24 -7.87
N LEU A 528 -11.52 15.51 -6.94
CA LEU A 528 -12.77 16.23 -7.27
C LEU A 528 -12.56 17.72 -7.55
N ASP A 529 -11.49 18.30 -7.03
CA ASP A 529 -11.14 19.71 -7.24
C ASP A 529 -10.42 19.96 -8.57
N VAL A 530 -9.85 18.91 -9.18
CA VAL A 530 -9.21 18.92 -10.50
C VAL A 530 -9.59 17.62 -11.25
N PRO A 531 -10.87 17.50 -11.69
CA PRO A 531 -11.42 16.24 -12.18
C PRO A 531 -10.92 15.82 -13.57
N GLU A 532 -10.32 16.74 -14.32
CA GLU A 532 -9.88 16.50 -15.68
C GLU A 532 -8.48 15.87 -15.73
N ARG A 533 -8.25 15.04 -16.74
CA ARG A 533 -6.93 14.52 -17.10
C ARG A 533 -6.15 15.59 -17.86
N ASP A 534 -4.89 15.80 -17.52
CA ASP A 534 -4.02 16.81 -18.15
C ASP A 534 -2.76 16.16 -18.74
N ASP A 535 -2.87 15.75 -20.01
CA ASP A 535 -1.75 15.16 -20.75
C ASP A 535 -0.68 16.19 -21.19
N GLU A 536 -0.94 17.50 -21.06
CA GLU A 536 0.04 18.54 -21.41
C GLU A 536 1.04 18.74 -20.26
N THR A 537 0.54 18.82 -19.03
CA THR A 537 1.37 19.10 -17.84
C THR A 537 1.84 17.82 -17.13
N TRP A 538 1.03 16.76 -17.15
CA TRP A 538 1.17 15.63 -16.23
C TRP A 538 1.43 14.26 -16.89
N PHE A 539 1.69 14.24 -18.20
CA PHE A 539 2.10 13.02 -18.92
C PHE A 539 3.57 12.63 -18.62
N HIS A 540 3.84 12.29 -17.37
CA HIS A 540 5.14 11.90 -16.86
C HIS A 540 5.00 11.06 -15.59
N HIS A 541 6.07 10.35 -15.25
CA HIS A 541 6.20 9.77 -13.91
C HIS A 541 6.43 10.89 -12.90
N LEU A 542 5.68 10.89 -11.80
CA LEU A 542 5.94 11.78 -10.68
C LEU A 542 6.76 11.01 -9.65
N ASN A 543 8.04 11.33 -9.60
CA ASN A 543 8.96 10.74 -8.65
C ASN A 543 9.07 11.62 -7.41
N LEU A 544 9.30 11.00 -6.26
CA LEU A 544 9.68 11.65 -5.01
C LEU A 544 10.92 10.98 -4.41
N ARG A 545 11.71 11.74 -3.66
CA ARG A 545 12.87 11.25 -2.90
C ARG A 545 13.11 12.12 -1.67
N LYS A 546 13.94 11.63 -0.76
CA LYS A 546 14.46 12.46 0.33
C LYS A 546 15.65 13.28 -0.18
N GLY A 547 15.52 14.61 -0.19
CA GLY A 547 16.60 15.51 -0.55
C GLY A 547 17.64 15.70 0.57
N ASP A 548 18.73 16.40 0.27
CA ASP A 548 19.86 16.60 1.20
C ASP A 548 19.47 17.40 2.45
N THR A 549 18.43 18.24 2.35
CA THR A 549 17.85 18.98 3.47
C THR A 549 16.94 18.13 4.37
N GLY A 550 16.76 16.85 4.02
CA GLY A 550 15.85 15.92 4.68
C GLY A 550 14.38 16.06 4.25
N ARG A 551 14.05 17.05 3.41
CA ARG A 551 12.70 17.27 2.89
C ARG A 551 12.41 16.37 1.68
N MET A 552 11.13 16.13 1.45
CA MET A 552 10.66 15.43 0.25
C MET A 552 10.79 16.34 -0.97
N GLU A 553 11.48 15.87 -2.00
CA GLU A 553 11.65 16.53 -3.28
C GLU A 553 10.94 15.76 -4.38
N PHE A 554 10.32 16.48 -5.31
CA PHE A 554 9.61 15.91 -6.45
C PHE A 554 10.37 16.12 -7.76
N VAL A 555 10.29 15.12 -8.63
CA VAL A 555 10.94 15.09 -9.95
C VAL A 555 9.94 14.58 -10.97
N LYS A 556 9.71 15.32 -12.05
CA LYS A 556 9.01 14.80 -13.23
C LYS A 556 10.01 14.02 -14.06
N ARG A 557 9.76 12.73 -14.28
CA ARG A 557 10.54 11.90 -15.20
C ARG A 557 9.75 11.64 -16.48
N PRO A 558 10.32 11.93 -17.66
CA PRO A 558 9.63 11.68 -18.91
C PRO A 558 9.36 10.19 -19.08
N VAL A 559 8.24 9.88 -19.73
CA VAL A 559 7.94 8.51 -20.17
C VAL A 559 8.98 8.12 -21.22
N HIS A 560 9.62 6.96 -21.03
CA HIS A 560 10.59 6.45 -22.00
C HIS A 560 9.90 6.15 -23.35
N PRO A 561 10.62 6.28 -24.49
CA PRO A 561 10.06 5.89 -25.78
C PRO A 561 9.50 4.46 -25.73
N TYR A 562 8.27 4.30 -26.23
CA TYR A 562 7.63 2.99 -26.24
C TYR A 562 8.39 2.02 -27.12
N LEU A 563 8.68 0.84 -26.57
CA LEU A 563 9.23 -0.30 -27.31
C LEU A 563 8.17 -0.91 -28.22
N VAL A 564 6.91 -0.90 -27.76
CA VAL A 564 5.72 -1.40 -28.45
C VAL A 564 4.77 -0.22 -28.65
N PRO A 565 4.51 0.20 -29.89
CA PRO A 565 3.51 1.24 -30.16
C PRO A 565 2.12 0.74 -29.76
N VAL A 566 1.30 1.64 -29.21
CA VAL A 566 -0.04 1.31 -28.71
C VAL A 566 -1.06 2.26 -29.33
N ASP A 567 -2.04 1.69 -30.01
CA ASP A 567 -3.10 2.46 -30.66
C ASP A 567 -3.83 3.36 -29.66
N GLY A 568 -3.95 4.64 -30.00
CA GLY A 568 -4.59 5.65 -29.16
C GLY A 568 -3.72 6.18 -28.01
N VAL A 569 -2.47 5.73 -27.88
CA VAL A 569 -1.52 6.22 -26.86
C VAL A 569 -0.26 6.73 -27.55
N GLU A 570 -0.18 8.05 -27.73
CA GLU A 570 0.99 8.69 -28.33
C GLU A 570 2.08 8.94 -27.29
N HIS A 571 3.32 8.56 -27.63
CA HIS A 571 4.49 8.91 -26.82
C HIS A 571 4.73 10.43 -26.86
N ARG A 572 5.01 11.02 -25.69
CA ARG A 572 5.33 12.43 -25.55
C ARG A 572 6.77 12.57 -25.06
N PRO A 573 7.70 13.13 -25.86
CA PRO A 573 9.06 13.36 -25.42
C PRO A 573 9.08 14.44 -24.34
N GLY A 574 10.01 14.31 -23.40
CA GLY A 574 10.18 15.27 -22.32
C GLY A 574 11.59 15.23 -21.75
N ARG A 575 11.84 16.08 -20.76
CA ARG A 575 13.09 16.12 -20.00
C ARG A 575 12.79 15.97 -18.52
N VAL A 576 13.80 15.56 -17.76
CA VAL A 576 13.71 15.54 -16.30
C VAL A 576 13.52 16.97 -15.80
N GLU A 577 12.50 17.19 -14.96
CA GLU A 577 12.20 18.48 -14.34
C GLU A 577 12.17 18.32 -12.82
N TYR A 578 12.93 19.15 -12.11
CA TYR A 578 12.97 19.14 -10.65
C TYR A 578 11.96 20.15 -10.11
N LEU A 579 10.93 19.66 -9.43
CA LEU A 579 9.86 20.49 -8.85
C LEU A 579 10.21 20.99 -7.43
N GLY A 580 11.26 20.42 -6.82
CA GLY A 580 11.67 20.73 -5.46
C GLY A 580 10.68 20.21 -4.41
N SER A 581 10.65 20.85 -3.25
CA SER A 581 9.77 20.45 -2.14
C SER A 581 8.49 21.27 -2.10
N LEU A 582 7.36 20.64 -1.77
CA LEU A 582 6.13 21.38 -1.46
C LEU A 582 6.28 22.23 -0.19
N SER A 583 5.80 23.47 -0.23
CA SER A 583 5.50 24.22 1.00
C SER A 583 4.11 23.82 1.47
N VAL A 584 4.02 23.04 2.54
CA VAL A 584 2.73 22.74 3.16
C VAL A 584 2.19 24.03 3.78
N ARG A 585 1.14 24.58 3.19
CA ARG A 585 0.35 25.67 3.79
C ARG A 585 -0.72 25.08 4.68
N ALA A 586 -1.12 25.83 5.71
CA ALA A 586 -2.26 25.44 6.52
C ALA A 586 -3.52 25.34 5.65
N ALA A 587 -4.38 24.37 5.94
CA ALA A 587 -5.65 24.20 5.23
C ALA A 587 -6.49 25.49 5.36
N GLU A 588 -7.04 25.97 4.25
CA GLU A 588 -8.02 27.06 4.27
C GLU A 588 -9.34 26.53 4.86
N VAL A 589 -9.42 26.52 6.19
CA VAL A 589 -10.68 26.31 6.92
C VAL A 589 -11.38 27.65 7.10
N ALA A 590 -12.73 27.63 7.16
CA ALA A 590 -13.50 28.82 7.50
C ALA A 590 -12.90 29.46 8.76
N GLY A 591 -12.41 30.70 8.59
CA GLY A 591 -11.30 31.25 9.36
C GLY A 591 -11.35 30.96 10.86
N VAL A 592 -10.21 30.54 11.42
CA VAL A 592 -10.01 30.54 12.86
C VAL A 592 -10.24 31.97 13.33
N ARG A 593 -11.39 32.24 13.96
CA ARG A 593 -11.61 33.53 14.63
C ARG A 593 -10.48 33.67 15.63
N GLN A 594 -9.58 34.64 15.41
CA GLN A 594 -8.70 35.09 16.49
C GLN A 594 -9.61 35.39 17.67
N ALA A 595 -9.33 34.76 18.81
CA ALA A 595 -10.02 35.09 20.04
C ALA A 595 -9.83 36.59 20.26
N SER A 596 -10.87 37.38 19.97
CA SER A 596 -10.90 38.76 20.44
C SER A 596 -10.75 38.66 21.95
N GLY A 597 -9.75 39.34 22.52
CA GLY A 597 -9.53 39.41 23.97
C GLY A 597 -10.65 40.15 24.71
N ALA A 598 -11.90 39.96 24.32
CA ALA A 598 -13.07 40.37 25.05
C ALA A 598 -13.12 39.52 26.32
N ALA A 599 -13.02 40.18 27.47
CA ALA A 599 -13.36 39.56 28.74
C ALA A 599 -14.77 38.96 28.61
N GLY A 600 -14.93 37.68 28.91
CA GLY A 600 -16.24 37.04 28.85
C GLY A 600 -17.21 37.74 29.79
N SER A 601 -18.32 38.25 29.26
CA SER A 601 -19.39 38.84 30.07
C SER A 601 -20.28 37.73 30.63
N PRO A 602 -20.46 37.60 31.96
CA PRO A 602 -21.40 36.64 32.55
C PRO A 602 -22.82 36.79 32.00
N ARG A 603 -23.20 38.02 31.59
CA ARG A 603 -24.51 38.31 31.00
C ARG A 603 -24.74 37.67 29.64
N LEU A 604 -23.68 37.33 28.89
CA LEU A 604 -23.82 36.54 27.66
C LEU A 604 -24.28 35.12 27.95
N LEU A 605 -23.81 34.52 29.05
CA LEU A 605 -24.25 33.18 29.45
C LEU A 605 -25.68 33.20 29.99
N GLU A 606 -26.07 34.26 30.70
CA GLU A 606 -27.46 34.49 31.12
C GLU A 606 -28.40 34.58 29.90
N LEU A 607 -28.01 35.29 28.85
CA LEU A 607 -28.80 35.38 27.61
C LEU A 607 -28.96 34.05 26.89
N VAL A 608 -27.91 33.22 26.88
CA VAL A 608 -27.98 31.87 26.31
C VAL A 608 -28.94 30.98 27.10
N ALA A 609 -28.90 31.05 28.44
CA ALA A 609 -29.85 30.34 29.29
C ALA A 609 -31.29 30.86 29.10
N LEU A 610 -31.46 32.19 29.00
CA LEU A 610 -32.75 32.82 28.76
C LEU A 610 -33.34 32.35 27.42
N ALA A 611 -32.54 32.21 26.37
CA ALA A 611 -32.98 31.78 25.04
C ALA A 611 -33.70 30.42 25.06
N GLU A 612 -33.26 29.48 25.92
CA GLU A 612 -33.89 28.17 26.08
C GLU A 612 -35.29 28.26 26.69
N GLU A 613 -35.57 29.30 27.46
CA GLU A 613 -36.85 29.52 28.15
C GLU A 613 -37.88 30.28 27.29
N GLN A 614 -37.55 30.58 26.04
CA GLN A 614 -38.36 31.37 25.11
C GLN A 614 -38.80 32.71 25.72
N PRO A 615 -37.84 33.59 26.06
CA PRO A 615 -38.11 34.76 26.86
C PRO A 615 -38.90 35.78 26.04
N ASP A 616 -39.80 36.51 26.70
CA ASP A 616 -40.47 37.64 26.05
C ASP A 616 -39.53 38.85 25.92
N LEU A 617 -39.99 39.87 25.20
CA LEU A 617 -39.19 41.08 24.99
C LEU A 617 -38.84 41.78 26.32
N ALA A 618 -39.71 41.70 27.33
CA ALA A 618 -39.49 42.34 28.62
C ALA A 618 -38.32 41.69 29.38
N ALA A 619 -38.18 40.36 29.29
CA ALA A 619 -37.07 39.63 29.88
C ALA A 619 -35.72 39.94 29.20
N LEU A 620 -35.72 40.33 27.92
CA LEU A 620 -34.52 40.69 27.16
C LEU A 620 -34.16 42.19 27.21
N GLU A 621 -35.10 43.06 27.59
CA GLU A 621 -34.93 44.51 27.65
C GLU A 621 -33.68 44.97 28.45
N PRO A 622 -33.36 44.38 29.62
CA PRO A 622 -32.15 44.73 30.38
C PRO A 622 -30.82 44.39 29.68
N TYR A 623 -30.85 43.58 28.63
CA TYR A 623 -29.68 43.15 27.88
C TYR A 623 -29.54 43.88 26.53
N LEU A 624 -30.66 44.34 25.96
CA LEU A 624 -30.67 45.17 24.75
C LEU A 624 -30.03 46.55 24.98
N GLY A 625 -30.11 47.06 26.21
CA GLY A 625 -29.48 48.31 26.64
C GLY A 625 -28.14 48.16 27.36
N ASP A 626 -27.58 46.95 27.43
CA ASP A 626 -26.34 46.68 28.17
C ASP A 626 -25.15 47.47 27.62
N ASP A 627 -24.20 47.89 28.46
CA ASP A 627 -23.03 48.67 28.02
C ASP A 627 -22.11 47.84 27.10
N ASP A 628 -22.08 46.51 27.24
CA ASP A 628 -21.31 45.60 26.39
C ASP A 628 -21.99 45.36 25.03
N PRO A 629 -21.37 45.80 23.90
CA PRO A 629 -21.91 45.56 22.58
C PRO A 629 -22.10 44.08 22.21
N ALA A 630 -21.34 43.17 22.84
CA ALA A 630 -21.51 41.73 22.63
C ALA A 630 -22.81 41.23 23.27
N VAL A 631 -23.13 41.68 24.50
CA VAL A 631 -24.38 41.35 25.20
C VAL A 631 -25.59 41.86 24.41
N ARG A 632 -25.54 43.11 23.93
CA ARG A 632 -26.61 43.67 23.09
C ARG A 632 -26.84 42.86 21.82
N ARG A 633 -25.76 42.48 21.12
CA ARG A 633 -25.85 41.64 19.90
C ARG A 633 -26.43 40.26 20.19
N ALA A 634 -26.01 39.64 21.29
CA ALA A 634 -26.55 38.34 21.69
C ALA A 634 -28.04 38.42 22.05
N ALA A 635 -28.48 39.48 22.75
CA ALA A 635 -29.89 39.68 23.08
C ALA A 635 -30.75 39.86 21.82
N VAL A 636 -30.25 40.58 20.82
CA VAL A 636 -30.92 40.68 19.50
C VAL A 636 -30.95 39.34 18.78
N ALA A 637 -29.88 38.55 18.82
CA ALA A 637 -29.86 37.21 18.22
C ALA A 637 -30.90 36.29 18.90
N THR A 638 -30.99 36.32 20.24
CA THR A 638 -32.01 35.59 21.00
C THR A 638 -33.44 35.99 20.59
N LEU A 639 -33.70 37.28 20.36
CA LEU A 639 -35.00 37.74 19.82
C LEU A 639 -35.31 37.19 18.42
N THR A 640 -34.29 36.92 17.61
CA THR A 640 -34.50 36.36 16.25
C THR A 640 -34.61 34.84 16.21
N GLU A 641 -34.11 34.16 17.24
CA GLU A 641 -34.21 32.71 17.38
C GLU A 641 -35.51 32.27 18.05
N VAL A 642 -36.15 33.15 18.83
CA VAL A 642 -37.42 32.89 19.50
C VAL A 642 -38.49 33.85 18.98
N VAL A 643 -39.59 33.34 18.42
CA VAL A 643 -40.74 34.18 18.05
C VAL A 643 -41.43 34.64 19.35
N PRO A 644 -41.43 35.94 19.71
CA PRO A 644 -42.03 36.37 20.95
C PRO A 644 -43.55 36.14 20.95
N ALA A 645 -44.12 35.78 22.10
CA ALA A 645 -45.57 35.65 22.22
C ALA A 645 -46.27 36.98 21.88
N GLY A 646 -47.15 36.96 20.86
CA GLY A 646 -47.81 38.15 20.31
C GLY A 646 -47.19 38.70 19.03
N PHE A 647 -46.11 38.10 18.51
CA PHE A 647 -45.56 38.44 17.20
C PHE A 647 -46.33 37.70 16.10
N GLU A 648 -47.30 38.38 15.47
CA GLU A 648 -47.94 37.91 14.25
C GLU A 648 -47.11 38.35 13.03
N PHE A 649 -46.82 37.42 12.11
CA PHE A 649 -46.24 37.77 10.80
C PHE A 649 -47.22 38.70 10.07
N ALA A 650 -46.93 39.99 10.02
CA ALA A 650 -47.58 40.89 9.07
C ALA A 650 -46.96 40.62 7.69
N LEU A 651 -47.63 39.80 6.88
CA LEU A 651 -47.62 39.66 5.40
C LEU A 651 -48.21 38.27 5.07
N VAL A 652 -49.52 38.16 4.74
CA VAL A 652 -50.13 38.24 3.40
C VAL A 652 -49.45 37.38 2.35
#